data_AF-A6F840-F1
#
_entry.id   AF-A6F840-F1
#
_cell.length_a   1.000
_cell.length_b   1.000
_cell.length_c   1.000
_cell.angle_alpha   90.00
_cell.angle_beta   90.00
_cell.angle_gamma   90.00
#
_symmetry.space_group_name_H-M   'P 1'
#
loop_
_entity.id
_entity.type
_entity.pdbx_description
1 polymer ?
#
loop_
_entity_poly.entity_id
_entity_poly.type
_entity_poly.pdbx_seq_one_letter_code
_entity_poly.pdbx_strand_id
1 'polypeptide(L)'
;MIKDTLKSIQRLSVIITGCALLAACGSDSGSGSSTDSGTGSPDSTDNTNTAKPLVLNPRIQLTQGRTTTQQYALMPTQELRLIQPGLYGNASVQGNTFTYQANADTQGSDHVKLAIISNDKIETINWLIRVNQPTPRFATLALGDNSQNKEWQCISDNETHQGVIWATPQQPTKQTYAWGDWPPTLPAFQAQCQFTDSDGNSQACSTDRLVEYANQQNWCDRNDWRLPESYEVKGLVSEQDYALDNNQAAIDPYFFSTTGFETYWLANDNSQPHADNIAPTLDFTTGRHTTVMQNKRKPKSVMLVSGIKRDTTLPSEQKQPQAEKDSFIRLDNDGSPLPKSLQDADYIDSPWRCLDDMRGLVRDNFYLRDKQFSYVYWLTPNPQDITNTSQQLAIQAGVPKAIDDVNQAQFCGRNDWRLPTADELAMLLYKGEQDSDYSLLYATSLNQPESGDYWVKTASGYGLYSLPMTVTLQPKSTTDADTGRVLFIATEFENRATEDPRSINNHAQPDFNRLRQDYASNSDYWPKPFVDDTDNYQELGTMPKPIFPNDNPYSELKVSLGEKLFFDPFLSRAGDVSCSTCHDPKLGWGDGQEVSIGHDRQRGKRNAPTIVNSAFLPVLFWDSRAATLEQQALMPIQDPVEMAETLPRLLSRLNMHPQYPDLFKQAFSEDGDITEQQLGMALATFQRTIISNISRFDTFITQADSTGNTSALSDKELWGLDIFRRNGRCVNCHMGAEFTDHKMQNVGLTYYQGFYEDLGLYNVDGKPSSVGKFKTPSLRDVMNNHPWFHNGLLDTMEGVISMYSAGMADNAPFGWNKYDPTYPVLSKQIRPLNLTVSEAEALQTFLTTITAPTRQTPATKSELGIN
;
A
#
# COMPACT_ATOMS: atom_id res chain seq x y z
N MET A 1 18.24 45.06 -33.16
CA MET A 1 19.64 45.42 -33.48
C MET A 1 20.51 45.03 -32.29
N ILE A 2 21.74 44.56 -32.58
CA ILE A 2 23.03 44.92 -31.93
C ILE A 2 23.00 45.05 -30.39
N LYS A 3 23.51 44.10 -29.59
CA LYS A 3 24.90 43.58 -29.39
C LYS A 3 25.78 44.36 -28.40
N ASP A 4 26.33 43.58 -27.46
CA ASP A 4 27.68 43.64 -26.87
C ASP A 4 28.04 44.74 -25.83
N THR A 5 29.11 44.42 -25.07
CA THR A 5 29.83 45.19 -24.02
C THR A 5 29.13 45.22 -22.64
N LEU A 6 29.74 44.80 -21.51
CA LEU A 6 31.15 44.95 -21.10
C LEU A 6 31.83 43.73 -20.44
N LYS A 7 33.13 43.59 -20.76
CA LYS A 7 34.22 42.88 -20.04
C LYS A 7 34.92 43.90 -19.10
N SER A 8 35.85 43.64 -18.18
CA SER A 8 36.40 42.45 -17.48
C SER A 8 37.55 42.90 -16.55
N ILE A 9 37.85 42.19 -15.45
CA ILE A 9 39.16 42.21 -14.74
C ILE A 9 39.42 40.74 -14.31
N GLN A 10 40.39 39.98 -14.87
CA GLN A 10 41.84 39.95 -14.58
C GLN A 10 42.18 39.62 -13.11
N ARG A 11 43.22 38.86 -12.73
CA ARG A 11 44.22 38.02 -13.45
C ARG A 11 44.97 37.19 -12.38
N LEU A 12 45.43 35.98 -12.70
CA LEU A 12 46.86 35.61 -12.61
C LEU A 12 47.11 34.26 -13.32
N SER A 13 48.38 33.96 -13.64
CA SER A 13 48.80 32.71 -14.30
C SER A 13 50.27 32.43 -13.99
N VAL A 14 50.65 31.14 -13.88
CA VAL A 14 52.05 30.67 -13.87
C VAL A 14 52.13 29.40 -14.72
N ILE A 15 53.21 29.24 -15.50
CA ILE A 15 53.43 28.13 -16.45
C ILE A 15 54.89 27.65 -16.35
N ILE A 16 55.10 26.33 -16.24
CA ILE A 16 56.35 25.58 -16.54
C ILE A 16 55.85 24.18 -17.00
N THR A 17 55.92 23.74 -18.27
CA THR A 17 57.08 23.29 -19.09
C THR A 17 57.75 22.01 -18.54
N GLY A 18 58.02 20.92 -19.28
CA GLY A 18 57.79 20.56 -20.69
C GLY A 18 58.43 19.19 -21.04
N CYS A 19 58.55 18.84 -22.34
CA CYS A 19 59.14 17.59 -22.94
C CYS A 19 58.29 16.29 -22.81
N ALA A 20 58.11 15.39 -23.80
CA ALA A 20 58.88 14.86 -24.96
C ALA A 20 59.61 13.51 -24.64
N LEU A 21 59.74 12.48 -25.51
CA LEU A 21 59.51 12.27 -26.97
C LEU A 21 59.48 10.75 -27.32
N LEU A 22 58.93 10.35 -28.49
CA LEU A 22 59.09 9.07 -29.26
C LEU A 22 58.60 7.74 -28.59
N ALA A 23 58.00 6.72 -29.24
CA ALA A 23 57.77 6.26 -30.63
C ALA A 23 58.75 5.21 -31.21
N ALA A 24 58.23 4.01 -31.55
CA ALA A 24 58.81 2.99 -32.45
C ALA A 24 57.73 1.99 -32.91
N CYS A 25 57.94 1.31 -34.06
CA CYS A 25 57.02 0.31 -34.64
C CYS A 25 57.61 -1.11 -34.63
N GLY A 26 56.75 -2.13 -34.81
CA GLY A 26 57.13 -3.53 -35.09
C GLY A 26 55.93 -4.28 -35.68
N SER A 27 56.16 -5.23 -36.60
CA SER A 27 55.12 -5.78 -37.48
C SER A 27 55.14 -7.32 -37.62
N ASP A 28 54.08 -7.84 -38.25
CA ASP A 28 53.98 -9.10 -39.00
C ASP A 28 54.15 -10.45 -38.28
N SER A 29 53.05 -11.21 -38.20
CA SER A 29 52.84 -12.44 -38.99
C SER A 29 51.45 -13.02 -38.73
N GLY A 30 50.92 -13.87 -39.63
CA GLY A 30 49.51 -14.31 -39.56
C GLY A 30 49.21 -15.71 -40.06
N SER A 31 48.33 -16.39 -39.32
CA SER A 31 47.58 -17.63 -39.62
C SER A 31 46.58 -17.83 -38.46
N GLY A 32 45.43 -18.47 -38.57
CA GLY A 32 44.79 -19.14 -39.71
C GLY A 32 43.82 -20.21 -39.20
N SER A 33 42.57 -20.19 -39.68
CA SER A 33 41.49 -21.19 -39.52
C SER A 33 40.96 -21.59 -38.11
N SER A 34 39.64 -21.42 -37.98
CA SER A 34 38.63 -22.37 -37.44
C SER A 34 38.62 -22.82 -35.96
N THR A 35 37.58 -22.36 -35.25
CA THR A 35 36.63 -23.15 -34.40
C THR A 35 37.15 -24.26 -33.47
N ASP A 36 36.88 -24.10 -32.17
CA ASP A 36 35.88 -24.95 -31.50
C ASP A 36 35.19 -24.19 -30.35
N SER A 37 34.12 -24.77 -29.84
CA SER A 37 33.31 -24.41 -28.68
C SER A 37 34.04 -24.62 -27.34
N GLY A 38 33.61 -23.92 -26.30
CA GLY A 38 34.21 -24.01 -24.96
C GLY A 38 33.27 -23.56 -23.85
N THR A 39 32.59 -24.51 -23.20
CA THR A 39 31.73 -24.26 -22.04
C THR A 39 32.55 -23.89 -20.80
N GLY A 40 32.39 -22.67 -20.29
CA GLY A 40 33.03 -22.22 -19.05
C GLY A 40 32.28 -22.69 -17.80
N SER A 41 32.93 -23.50 -16.96
CA SER A 41 32.36 -23.96 -15.68
C SER A 41 32.37 -22.85 -14.61
N PRO A 42 31.32 -22.73 -13.76
CA PRO A 42 31.21 -21.65 -12.79
C PRO A 42 31.99 -21.93 -11.50
N ASP A 43 33.33 -21.90 -11.54
CA ASP A 43 34.10 -21.78 -10.30
C ASP A 43 35.39 -20.95 -10.41
N SER A 44 35.31 -19.73 -9.88
CA SER A 44 36.45 -18.99 -9.34
C SER A 44 35.96 -18.05 -8.24
N THR A 45 36.85 -17.70 -7.31
CA THR A 45 36.62 -16.63 -6.33
C THR A 45 36.97 -15.29 -6.98
N ASP A 46 35.96 -14.51 -7.37
CA ASP A 46 36.17 -13.17 -7.94
C ASP A 46 36.72 -12.21 -6.86
N ASN A 47 38.04 -12.15 -6.80
CA ASN A 47 38.80 -11.31 -5.88
C ASN A 47 39.42 -10.13 -6.66
N THR A 48 38.65 -9.49 -7.56
CA THR A 48 39.09 -8.38 -8.43
C THR A 48 39.34 -7.06 -7.68
N ASN A 49 40.40 -7.06 -6.86
CA ASN A 49 40.85 -5.94 -6.04
C ASN A 49 41.45 -4.79 -6.88
N THR A 50 40.58 -4.04 -7.56
CA THR A 50 40.91 -2.87 -8.39
C THR A 50 39.90 -1.75 -8.15
N ALA A 51 40.37 -0.50 -8.11
CA ALA A 51 39.54 0.68 -7.86
C ALA A 51 38.65 0.99 -9.08
N LYS A 52 37.39 0.56 -9.02
CA LYS A 52 36.33 0.88 -9.98
C LYS A 52 35.79 2.29 -9.69
N PRO A 53 35.21 3.01 -10.68
CA PRO A 53 34.52 4.28 -10.43
C PRO A 53 33.35 4.10 -9.45
N LEU A 54 32.96 5.18 -8.76
CA LEU A 54 31.92 5.15 -7.73
C LEU A 54 30.54 4.81 -8.33
N VAL A 55 30.14 3.54 -8.20
CA VAL A 55 28.77 3.09 -8.48
C VAL A 55 27.93 3.31 -7.21
N LEU A 56 26.87 4.11 -7.31
CA LEU A 56 25.99 4.42 -6.17
C LEU A 56 24.95 3.32 -5.89
N ASN A 57 24.60 2.48 -6.87
CA ASN A 57 23.65 1.37 -6.69
C ASN A 57 24.23 0.01 -7.17
N PRO A 58 25.34 -0.47 -6.58
CA PRO A 58 26.04 -1.69 -7.00
C PRO A 58 25.24 -2.98 -6.69
N ARG A 59 25.54 -4.05 -7.44
CA ARG A 59 24.81 -5.33 -7.38
C ARG A 59 25.74 -6.52 -7.45
N ILE A 60 25.38 -7.59 -6.74
CA ILE A 60 26.07 -8.89 -6.81
C ILE A 60 25.14 -10.03 -6.39
N GLN A 61 25.41 -11.25 -6.86
CA GLN A 61 24.82 -12.48 -6.38
C GLN A 61 25.91 -13.38 -5.79
N LEU A 62 25.65 -13.96 -4.62
CA LEU A 62 26.60 -14.77 -3.85
C LEU A 62 25.98 -16.12 -3.49
N THR A 63 26.82 -17.16 -3.55
CA THR A 63 26.48 -18.54 -3.15
C THR A 63 27.10 -18.89 -1.80
N GLN A 64 26.77 -20.08 -1.29
CA GLN A 64 26.87 -20.48 0.12
C GLN A 64 28.20 -20.09 0.77
N GLY A 65 28.14 -19.24 1.80
CA GLY A 65 29.30 -18.82 2.60
C GLY A 65 30.30 -17.88 1.89
N ARG A 66 30.08 -17.50 0.63
CA ARG A 66 31.02 -16.66 -0.13
C ARG A 66 31.04 -15.22 0.40
N THR A 67 32.24 -14.65 0.40
CA THR A 67 32.51 -13.26 0.77
C THR A 67 32.84 -12.45 -0.49
N THR A 68 32.35 -11.22 -0.56
CA THR A 68 32.77 -10.21 -1.54
C THR A 68 33.36 -8.99 -0.83
N THR A 69 34.24 -8.28 -1.54
CA THR A 69 35.01 -7.15 -1.01
C THR A 69 35.11 -6.06 -2.08
N GLN A 70 34.65 -4.85 -1.79
CA GLN A 70 34.80 -3.68 -2.67
C GLN A 70 35.59 -2.58 -1.95
N GLN A 71 36.74 -2.23 -2.51
CA GLN A 71 37.50 -1.07 -2.06
C GLN A 71 37.05 0.20 -2.79
N TYR A 72 36.90 1.30 -2.05
CA TYR A 72 36.49 2.60 -2.59
C TYR A 72 37.66 3.59 -2.63
N ALA A 73 37.73 4.38 -3.70
CA ALA A 73 38.67 5.50 -3.80
C ALA A 73 38.13 6.70 -3.02
N LEU A 74 38.56 6.87 -1.77
CA LEU A 74 38.17 7.99 -0.90
C LEU A 74 39.23 9.08 -0.89
N MET A 75 38.81 10.34 -0.80
CA MET A 75 39.69 11.46 -0.48
C MET A 75 40.17 11.41 0.98
N PRO A 76 41.29 12.05 1.37
CA PRO A 76 41.79 12.03 2.75
C PRO A 76 40.85 12.62 3.82
N THR A 77 39.78 13.30 3.39
CA THR A 77 38.73 13.88 4.23
C THR A 77 37.40 13.10 4.15
N GLN A 78 37.41 11.90 3.57
CA GLN A 78 36.23 11.04 3.42
C GLN A 78 36.34 9.77 4.26
N GLU A 79 35.26 9.43 4.95
CA GLU A 79 35.11 8.20 5.73
C GLU A 79 33.97 7.36 5.14
N LEU A 80 34.18 6.04 4.97
CA LEU A 80 33.11 5.12 4.58
C LEU A 80 32.52 4.47 5.85
N ARG A 81 31.19 4.52 6.01
CA ARG A 81 30.48 3.83 7.09
C ARG A 81 29.37 2.92 6.56
N LEU A 82 29.17 1.80 7.22
CA LEU A 82 27.93 1.02 7.11
C LEU A 82 26.82 1.75 7.86
N ILE A 83 25.67 1.99 7.21
CA ILE A 83 24.51 2.68 7.81
C ILE A 83 23.22 1.83 7.81
N GLN A 84 23.14 0.81 6.95
CA GLN A 84 22.10 -0.23 7.01
C GLN A 84 22.77 -1.60 6.73
N PRO A 85 22.78 -2.55 7.68
CA PRO A 85 23.32 -3.90 7.48
C PRO A 85 22.36 -4.78 6.67
N GLY A 86 22.85 -5.96 6.29
CA GLY A 86 22.03 -7.04 5.72
C GLY A 86 21.32 -7.88 6.78
N LEU A 87 20.30 -8.62 6.34
CA LEU A 87 19.56 -9.64 7.08
C LEU A 87 20.07 -11.05 6.76
N TYR A 88 20.41 -11.31 5.48
CA TYR A 88 20.83 -12.61 4.96
C TYR A 88 22.36 -12.80 4.92
N GLY A 89 23.14 -11.76 5.20
CA GLY A 89 24.60 -11.84 5.31
C GLY A 89 25.23 -10.69 6.09
N ASN A 90 26.45 -10.93 6.54
CA ASN A 90 27.18 -10.03 7.44
C ASN A 90 27.89 -8.94 6.64
N ALA A 91 27.33 -7.74 6.67
CA ALA A 91 27.94 -6.52 6.13
C ALA A 91 28.94 -5.90 7.11
N SER A 92 30.07 -5.41 6.61
CA SER A 92 31.10 -4.72 7.41
C SER A 92 31.90 -3.71 6.58
N VAL A 93 32.51 -2.73 7.24
CA VAL A 93 33.43 -1.76 6.61
C VAL A 93 34.69 -1.63 7.47
N GLN A 94 35.86 -1.64 6.83
CA GLN A 94 37.15 -1.40 7.46
C GLN A 94 37.98 -0.43 6.60
N GLY A 95 38.19 0.78 7.10
CA GLY A 95 38.87 1.84 6.34
C GLY A 95 38.07 2.23 5.10
N ASN A 96 38.66 2.10 3.90
CA ASN A 96 37.99 2.34 2.63
C ASN A 96 37.42 1.07 1.96
N THR A 97 37.35 -0.04 2.70
CA THR A 97 36.94 -1.35 2.17
C THR A 97 35.61 -1.79 2.77
N PHE A 98 34.63 -2.05 1.91
CA PHE A 98 33.40 -2.76 2.24
C PHE A 98 33.62 -4.27 2.05
N THR A 99 33.15 -5.07 3.01
CA THR A 99 33.17 -6.53 2.96
C THR A 99 31.81 -7.07 3.34
N TYR A 100 31.26 -7.98 2.54
CA TYR A 100 30.00 -8.66 2.82
C TYR A 100 30.17 -10.17 2.70
N GLN A 101 29.71 -10.91 3.69
CA GLN A 101 29.74 -12.38 3.72
C GLN A 101 28.32 -12.95 3.73
N ALA A 102 27.95 -13.71 2.70
CA ALA A 102 26.71 -14.47 2.66
C ALA A 102 26.68 -15.53 3.77
N ASN A 103 25.58 -15.67 4.50
CA ASN A 103 25.38 -16.82 5.38
C ASN A 103 25.13 -18.09 4.55
N ALA A 104 25.49 -19.26 5.08
CA ALA A 104 25.42 -20.51 4.32
C ALA A 104 23.99 -21.05 4.16
N ASP A 105 23.16 -20.91 5.20
CA ASP A 105 21.86 -21.59 5.33
C ASP A 105 20.65 -20.68 5.05
N THR A 106 20.87 -19.45 4.60
CA THR A 106 19.82 -18.45 4.33
C THR A 106 19.65 -18.18 2.84
N GLN A 107 18.42 -18.00 2.36
CA GLN A 107 18.13 -17.55 0.99
C GLN A 107 17.36 -16.22 1.05
N GLY A 108 17.73 -15.25 0.22
CA GLY A 108 17.09 -13.93 0.24
C GLY A 108 17.79 -12.85 -0.60
N SER A 109 17.40 -11.60 -0.39
CA SER A 109 17.96 -10.40 -1.02
C SER A 109 18.25 -9.35 0.05
N ASP A 110 19.49 -8.86 0.12
CA ASP A 110 19.96 -7.89 1.11
C ASP A 110 20.13 -6.49 0.52
N HIS A 111 19.61 -5.50 1.23
CA HIS A 111 19.70 -4.07 0.91
C HIS A 111 20.67 -3.40 1.89
N VAL A 112 21.96 -3.30 1.52
CA VAL A 112 23.03 -2.83 2.40
C VAL A 112 23.39 -1.39 2.03
N LYS A 113 23.19 -0.42 2.93
CA LYS A 113 23.48 1.00 2.67
C LYS A 113 24.78 1.42 3.32
N LEU A 114 25.66 2.03 2.54
CA LEU A 114 26.91 2.65 2.98
C LEU A 114 26.83 4.17 2.80
N ALA A 115 27.55 4.92 3.63
CA ALA A 115 27.69 6.37 3.52
C ALA A 115 29.16 6.73 3.34
N ILE A 116 29.50 7.45 2.26
CA ILE A 116 30.73 8.24 2.18
C ILE A 116 30.44 9.59 2.85
N ILE A 117 31.00 9.79 4.03
CA ILE A 117 30.86 11.00 4.83
C ILE A 117 32.03 11.93 4.52
N SER A 118 31.75 13.20 4.26
CA SER A 118 32.72 14.30 4.20
C SER A 118 32.21 15.48 5.04
N ASN A 119 33.06 16.47 5.31
CA ASN A 119 32.71 17.65 6.10
C ASN A 119 31.41 18.35 5.65
N ASP A 120 31.18 18.39 4.33
CA ASP A 120 30.15 19.24 3.71
C ASP A 120 29.01 18.44 3.05
N LYS A 121 29.16 17.10 2.93
CA LYS A 121 28.27 16.22 2.15
C LYS A 121 28.34 14.76 2.61
N ILE A 122 27.19 14.08 2.59
CA ILE A 122 27.11 12.62 2.67
C ILE A 122 26.66 12.08 1.30
N GLU A 123 27.30 11.03 0.80
CA GLU A 123 26.91 10.30 -0.41
C GLU A 123 26.58 8.85 -0.06
N THR A 124 25.34 8.42 -0.32
CA THR A 124 24.86 7.06 0.00
C THR A 124 25.10 6.11 -1.17
N ILE A 125 25.60 4.91 -0.86
CA ILE A 125 25.73 3.78 -1.78
C ILE A 125 24.74 2.70 -1.33
N ASN A 126 23.84 2.26 -2.21
CA ASN A 126 22.84 1.23 -1.93
C ASN A 126 23.24 -0.08 -2.64
N TRP A 127 23.82 -1.02 -1.91
CA TRP A 127 24.06 -2.37 -2.43
C TRP A 127 22.76 -3.17 -2.44
N LEU A 128 22.55 -3.92 -3.53
CA LEU A 128 21.56 -4.99 -3.61
C LEU A 128 22.28 -6.33 -3.82
N ILE A 129 22.12 -7.25 -2.86
CA ILE A 129 22.92 -8.48 -2.77
C ILE A 129 22.00 -9.70 -2.73
N ARG A 130 22.01 -10.54 -3.77
CA ARG A 130 21.25 -11.80 -3.78
C ARG A 130 22.05 -12.90 -3.08
N VAL A 131 21.47 -13.54 -2.07
CA VAL A 131 22.11 -14.59 -1.26
C VAL A 131 21.44 -15.93 -1.53
N ASN A 132 22.24 -16.90 -2.01
CA ASN A 132 21.83 -18.29 -2.27
C ASN A 132 20.60 -18.46 -3.17
N GLN A 133 20.21 -17.41 -3.89
CA GLN A 133 19.15 -17.47 -4.89
C GLN A 133 19.57 -18.34 -6.08
N PRO A 134 18.62 -18.99 -6.78
CA PRO A 134 18.86 -19.68 -8.05
C PRO A 134 19.45 -18.78 -9.14
N THR A 135 19.74 -19.36 -10.32
CA THR A 135 19.97 -18.59 -11.54
C THR A 135 18.90 -17.50 -11.68
N PRO A 136 19.27 -16.21 -11.80
CA PRO A 136 18.29 -15.14 -11.73
C PRO A 136 17.31 -15.22 -12.91
N ARG A 137 16.03 -14.96 -12.61
CA ARG A 137 14.95 -14.88 -13.59
C ARG A 137 15.33 -14.10 -14.83
N PHE A 138 15.98 -12.96 -14.65
CA PHE A 138 16.34 -12.07 -15.75
C PHE A 138 17.84 -12.08 -16.04
N ALA A 139 18.21 -11.64 -17.24
CA ALA A 139 19.60 -11.39 -17.62
C ALA A 139 19.72 -10.14 -18.52
N THR A 140 20.65 -9.24 -18.21
CA THR A 140 20.91 -8.05 -19.05
C THR A 140 21.58 -8.46 -20.37
N LEU A 141 21.04 -7.98 -21.49
CA LEU A 141 21.59 -8.18 -22.83
C LEU A 141 22.21 -6.89 -23.38
N ALA A 142 23.11 -7.03 -24.36
CA ALA A 142 23.62 -5.91 -25.13
C ALA A 142 22.53 -5.35 -26.07
N LEU A 143 22.46 -4.01 -26.21
CA LEU A 143 21.43 -3.34 -27.03
C LEU A 143 21.54 -3.62 -28.54
N GLY A 144 22.69 -4.12 -29.02
CA GLY A 144 23.01 -4.29 -30.45
C GLY A 144 23.29 -2.99 -31.21
N ASP A 145 22.64 -1.89 -30.80
CA ASP A 145 22.74 -0.58 -31.44
C ASP A 145 24.15 0.04 -31.37
N ASN A 146 24.58 0.59 -32.51
CA ASN A 146 25.84 1.32 -32.71
C ASN A 146 25.66 2.85 -32.67
N SER A 147 24.43 3.35 -32.47
CA SER A 147 24.15 4.76 -32.21
C SER A 147 24.83 5.23 -30.90
N GLN A 148 25.13 6.52 -30.80
CA GLN A 148 25.94 7.04 -29.70
C GLN A 148 25.17 7.20 -28.38
N ASN A 149 23.83 7.17 -28.40
CA ASN A 149 22.98 7.37 -27.23
C ASN A 149 22.49 6.03 -26.67
N LYS A 150 23.34 5.37 -25.88
CA LYS A 150 23.01 4.11 -25.17
C LYS A 150 22.10 4.34 -23.95
N GLU A 151 20.99 5.03 -24.16
CA GLU A 151 20.02 5.39 -23.12
C GLU A 151 18.93 4.32 -22.89
N TRP A 152 19.02 3.17 -23.58
CA TRP A 152 18.19 1.99 -23.35
C TRP A 152 19.05 0.80 -22.90
N GLN A 153 18.42 -0.18 -22.25
CA GLN A 153 19.01 -1.47 -21.89
C GLN A 153 18.03 -2.60 -22.22
N CYS A 154 18.54 -3.81 -22.48
CA CYS A 154 17.71 -5.00 -22.66
C CYS A 154 17.84 -5.98 -21.51
N ILE A 155 16.72 -6.63 -21.21
CA ILE A 155 16.56 -7.58 -20.11
C ILE A 155 15.79 -8.80 -20.64
N SER A 156 16.49 -9.91 -20.80
CA SER A 156 15.88 -11.22 -21.11
C SER A 156 15.17 -11.77 -19.87
N ASP A 157 14.03 -12.42 -20.04
CA ASP A 157 13.35 -13.20 -19.00
C ASP A 157 13.52 -14.71 -19.28
N ASN A 158 14.35 -15.36 -18.46
CA ASN A 158 14.77 -16.74 -18.58
C ASN A 158 13.70 -17.73 -18.03
N GLU A 159 12.85 -17.27 -17.10
CA GLU A 159 11.74 -18.07 -16.56
C GLU A 159 10.53 -18.03 -17.50
N THR A 160 10.38 -17.01 -18.33
CA THR A 160 9.50 -17.13 -19.51
C THR A 160 10.17 -18.00 -20.58
N HIS A 161 9.79 -19.27 -20.67
CA HIS A 161 10.28 -20.17 -21.74
C HIS A 161 9.84 -19.74 -23.16
N GLN A 162 9.06 -18.65 -23.29
CA GLN A 162 8.69 -17.96 -24.54
C GLN A 162 9.78 -17.00 -25.06
N GLY A 163 10.91 -16.84 -24.35
CA GLY A 163 12.06 -16.05 -24.82
C GLY A 163 11.79 -14.55 -24.87
N VAL A 164 11.07 -14.03 -23.87
CA VAL A 164 10.69 -12.62 -23.78
C VAL A 164 11.91 -11.75 -23.49
N ILE A 165 12.04 -10.64 -24.19
CA ILE A 165 13.06 -9.61 -23.93
C ILE A 165 12.37 -8.27 -23.77
N TRP A 166 12.74 -7.54 -22.72
CA TRP A 166 12.29 -6.19 -22.42
C TRP A 166 13.35 -5.17 -22.83
N ALA A 167 12.96 -4.10 -23.49
CA ALA A 167 13.79 -2.90 -23.64
C ALA A 167 13.25 -1.82 -22.70
N THR A 168 14.12 -1.30 -21.82
CA THR A 168 13.76 -0.27 -20.83
C THR A 168 14.69 0.93 -20.91
N PRO A 169 14.18 2.16 -20.73
CA PRO A 169 15.02 3.35 -20.74
C PRO A 169 15.82 3.45 -19.45
N GLN A 170 17.07 3.92 -19.56
CA GLN A 170 17.95 4.14 -18.41
C GLN A 170 17.57 5.40 -17.61
N GLN A 171 16.78 6.30 -18.20
CA GLN A 171 16.28 7.53 -17.57
C GLN A 171 14.83 7.79 -18.07
N PRO A 172 13.81 7.06 -17.57
CA PRO A 172 12.45 7.07 -18.13
C PRO A 172 11.79 8.44 -18.13
N THR A 173 11.98 9.23 -17.07
CA THR A 173 11.49 10.61 -16.94
C THR A 173 12.07 11.58 -17.98
N LYS A 174 13.07 11.14 -18.76
CA LYS A 174 13.63 11.84 -19.93
C LYS A 174 13.28 11.21 -21.28
N GLN A 175 12.53 10.12 -21.32
CA GLN A 175 12.15 9.41 -22.54
C GLN A 175 10.65 9.14 -22.56
N THR A 176 9.87 10.19 -22.84
CA THR A 176 8.41 10.16 -22.85
C THR A 176 7.81 10.39 -24.24
N TYR A 177 6.71 9.68 -24.52
CA TYR A 177 6.10 9.53 -25.85
C TYR A 177 4.58 9.71 -25.77
N ALA A 178 3.94 10.20 -26.83
CA ALA A 178 2.49 10.15 -26.99
C ALA A 178 2.04 8.76 -27.48
N TRP A 179 0.79 8.37 -27.21
CA TRP A 179 0.28 7.04 -27.55
C TRP A 179 -0.14 6.92 -29.02
N GLY A 180 0.16 5.78 -29.65
CA GLY A 180 -0.20 5.47 -31.02
C GLY A 180 0.53 6.33 -32.04
N ASP A 181 -0.23 6.89 -32.97
CA ASP A 181 0.17 7.88 -33.97
C ASP A 181 -0.02 9.34 -33.50
N TRP A 182 -0.53 9.57 -32.29
CA TRP A 182 -1.03 10.89 -31.88
C TRP A 182 0.10 11.89 -31.64
N PRO A 183 -0.01 13.14 -32.14
CA PRO A 183 0.97 14.18 -31.85
C PRO A 183 0.81 14.69 -30.41
N PRO A 184 1.92 14.86 -29.65
CA PRO A 184 1.89 15.34 -28.28
C PRO A 184 1.38 16.79 -28.20
N THR A 185 0.65 17.13 -27.13
CA THR A 185 0.10 18.48 -26.93
C THR A 185 0.41 19.03 -25.53
N LEU A 186 1.44 19.89 -25.42
CA LEU A 186 1.59 21.00 -24.46
C LEU A 186 3.00 21.62 -24.60
N PRO A 187 3.19 22.87 -25.08
CA PRO A 187 4.52 23.45 -25.33
C PRO A 187 5.44 23.62 -24.11
N ALA A 188 4.91 23.52 -22.89
CA ALA A 188 5.66 23.69 -21.64
C ALA A 188 6.29 22.39 -21.10
N PHE A 189 5.86 21.22 -21.60
CA PHE A 189 6.48 19.92 -21.33
C PHE A 189 6.96 19.34 -22.66
N GLN A 190 8.21 19.63 -23.02
CA GLN A 190 8.82 19.08 -24.22
C GLN A 190 8.88 17.55 -24.10
N ALA A 191 8.42 16.84 -25.13
CA ALA A 191 8.80 15.44 -25.31
C ALA A 191 10.32 15.41 -25.48
N GLN A 192 11.01 14.71 -24.58
CA GLN A 192 12.47 14.76 -24.48
C GLN A 192 13.17 13.81 -25.47
N CYS A 193 12.45 12.82 -26.02
CA CYS A 193 12.91 12.09 -27.19
C CYS A 193 12.85 12.99 -28.45
N GLN A 194 13.87 12.90 -29.31
CA GLN A 194 13.84 13.46 -30.65
C GLN A 194 14.27 12.38 -31.65
N PHE A 195 13.33 11.95 -32.50
CA PHE A 195 13.67 11.16 -33.68
C PHE A 195 14.04 12.11 -34.83
N THR A 196 15.05 11.74 -35.62
CA THR A 196 15.36 12.38 -36.89
C THR A 196 15.31 11.36 -38.02
N ASP A 197 14.74 11.74 -39.16
CA ASP A 197 14.81 10.91 -40.38
C ASP A 197 16.21 10.97 -41.05
N SER A 198 16.37 10.24 -42.16
CA SER A 198 17.61 10.18 -42.95
C SER A 198 18.09 11.53 -43.48
N ASP A 199 17.17 12.50 -43.57
CA ASP A 199 17.41 13.83 -44.14
C ASP A 199 17.60 14.88 -43.04
N GLY A 200 17.50 14.46 -41.76
CA GLY A 200 17.76 15.27 -40.57
C GLY A 200 16.53 16.01 -40.02
N ASN A 201 15.31 15.75 -40.50
CA ASN A 201 14.12 16.42 -40.00
C ASN A 201 13.62 15.78 -38.70
N SER A 202 13.16 16.61 -37.77
CA SER A 202 12.55 16.15 -36.50
C SER A 202 11.20 15.46 -36.75
N GLN A 203 11.07 14.23 -36.28
CA GLN A 203 9.88 13.37 -36.43
C GLN A 203 9.06 13.31 -35.13
N ALA A 204 7.80 12.85 -35.24
CA ALA A 204 6.85 12.86 -34.12
C ALA A 204 7.21 11.83 -33.01
N CYS A 205 7.15 12.29 -31.75
CA CYS A 205 7.53 11.52 -30.57
C CYS A 205 6.36 10.65 -30.05
N SER A 206 6.03 9.57 -30.77
CA SER A 206 4.95 8.65 -30.40
C SER A 206 5.43 7.20 -30.21
N THR A 207 4.60 6.36 -29.57
CA THR A 207 4.93 4.95 -29.29
C THR A 207 5.18 4.15 -30.57
N ASP A 208 4.40 4.41 -31.62
CA ASP A 208 4.47 3.63 -32.85
C ASP A 208 5.78 3.93 -33.60
N ARG A 209 6.24 5.19 -33.57
CA ARG A 209 7.56 5.59 -34.09
C ARG A 209 8.72 5.00 -33.28
N LEU A 210 8.58 4.87 -31.95
CA LEU A 210 9.56 4.19 -31.12
C LEU A 210 9.64 2.69 -31.44
N VAL A 211 8.49 2.04 -31.62
CA VAL A 211 8.40 0.63 -32.03
C VAL A 211 9.01 0.41 -33.42
N GLU A 212 8.66 1.25 -34.40
CA GLU A 212 9.28 1.22 -35.74
C GLU A 212 10.81 1.37 -35.66
N TYR A 213 11.31 2.32 -34.86
CA TYR A 213 12.74 2.57 -34.71
C TYR A 213 13.48 1.37 -34.08
N ALA A 214 12.98 0.84 -32.96
CA ALA A 214 13.55 -0.32 -32.28
C ALA A 214 13.62 -1.56 -33.19
N ASN A 215 12.58 -1.77 -34.00
CA ASN A 215 12.52 -2.86 -34.98
C ASN A 215 13.48 -2.65 -36.16
N GLN A 216 13.63 -1.42 -36.65
CA GLN A 216 14.58 -1.11 -37.73
C GLN A 216 16.05 -1.23 -37.30
N GLN A 217 16.39 -0.82 -36.06
CA GLN A 217 17.73 -0.98 -35.51
C GLN A 217 18.03 -2.41 -35.01
N ASN A 218 17.05 -3.32 -35.07
CA ASN A 218 17.12 -4.69 -34.56
C ASN A 218 17.64 -4.73 -33.10
N TRP A 219 17.09 -3.86 -32.24
CA TRP A 219 17.53 -3.76 -30.84
C TRP A 219 17.55 -5.15 -30.19
N CYS A 220 18.70 -5.50 -29.61
CA CYS A 220 18.93 -6.75 -28.88
C CYS A 220 18.69 -8.02 -29.72
N ASP A 221 19.03 -7.94 -31.02
CA ASP A 221 18.83 -8.97 -32.04
C ASP A 221 17.34 -9.33 -32.27
N ARG A 222 16.43 -8.36 -32.02
CA ARG A 222 14.97 -8.50 -32.16
C ARG A 222 14.34 -7.41 -33.01
N ASN A 223 13.30 -7.78 -33.76
CA ASN A 223 12.55 -6.90 -34.67
C ASN A 223 11.02 -7.08 -34.59
N ASP A 224 10.55 -7.65 -33.48
CA ASP A 224 9.16 -7.90 -33.10
C ASP A 224 8.73 -7.07 -31.86
N TRP A 225 9.44 -5.97 -31.59
CA TRP A 225 9.14 -5.05 -30.50
C TRP A 225 7.74 -4.47 -30.61
N ARG A 226 7.10 -4.33 -29.44
CA ARG A 226 5.75 -3.78 -29.26
C ARG A 226 5.63 -3.13 -27.87
N LEU A 227 4.55 -2.38 -27.64
CA LEU A 227 4.12 -2.06 -26.28
C LEU A 227 3.72 -3.36 -25.54
N PRO A 228 3.91 -3.43 -24.22
CA PRO A 228 3.50 -4.57 -23.41
C PRO A 228 2.01 -4.51 -23.03
N GLU A 229 1.44 -5.68 -22.77
CA GLU A 229 0.11 -5.80 -22.15
C GLU A 229 0.19 -5.71 -20.62
N SER A 230 -0.93 -5.37 -19.96
CA SER A 230 -0.96 -5.18 -18.50
C SER A 230 -0.52 -6.43 -17.73
N TYR A 231 -0.81 -7.65 -18.23
CA TYR A 231 -0.34 -8.89 -17.61
C TYR A 231 1.18 -9.11 -17.74
N GLU A 232 1.80 -8.63 -18.84
CA GLU A 232 3.24 -8.78 -19.06
C GLU A 232 4.01 -7.88 -18.11
N VAL A 233 3.58 -6.61 -17.96
CA VAL A 233 4.22 -5.65 -17.06
C VAL A 233 4.04 -6.04 -15.60
N LYS A 234 2.85 -6.52 -15.20
CA LYS A 234 2.63 -7.05 -13.85
C LYS A 234 3.43 -8.33 -13.60
N GLY A 235 3.73 -9.10 -14.64
CA GLY A 235 4.66 -10.22 -14.57
C GLY A 235 6.08 -9.84 -14.14
N LEU A 236 6.48 -8.56 -14.17
CA LEU A 236 7.78 -8.08 -13.68
C LEU A 236 7.79 -7.73 -12.16
N VAL A 237 6.62 -7.69 -11.54
CA VAL A 237 6.40 -7.23 -10.17
C VAL A 237 6.79 -8.32 -9.17
N SER A 238 7.34 -7.91 -8.03
CA SER A 238 7.78 -8.79 -6.94
C SER A 238 7.12 -8.38 -5.63
N GLU A 239 6.34 -9.28 -5.01
CA GLU A 239 5.62 -8.98 -3.75
C GLU A 239 6.55 -8.61 -2.58
N GLN A 240 7.82 -9.01 -2.63
CA GLN A 240 8.82 -8.69 -1.61
C GLN A 240 9.45 -7.28 -1.81
N ASP A 241 9.32 -6.70 -3.01
CA ASP A 241 9.92 -5.40 -3.37
C ASP A 241 8.93 -4.20 -3.28
N TYR A 242 7.70 -4.40 -2.76
CA TYR A 242 6.68 -3.33 -2.57
C TYR A 242 7.02 -2.30 -1.46
N ALA A 243 8.27 -2.25 -0.97
CA ALA A 243 8.72 -1.33 0.06
C ALA A 243 8.93 0.10 -0.52
N LEU A 244 7.83 0.85 -0.65
CA LEU A 244 7.79 2.27 -1.05
C LEU A 244 8.86 3.12 -0.34
N ASP A 245 9.11 2.78 0.93
CA ASP A 245 10.14 3.23 1.87
C ASP A 245 11.55 3.41 1.27
N ASN A 246 11.90 2.63 0.23
CA ASN A 246 13.24 2.60 -0.36
C ASN A 246 13.39 3.36 -1.68
N ASN A 247 12.34 4.02 -2.18
CA ASN A 247 12.35 4.76 -3.45
C ASN A 247 12.85 3.90 -4.63
N GLN A 248 12.27 2.70 -4.79
CA GLN A 248 12.47 1.79 -5.94
C GLN A 248 11.11 1.33 -6.47
N ALA A 249 10.96 1.23 -7.80
CA ALA A 249 9.72 0.74 -8.40
C ALA A 249 9.45 -0.73 -8.03
N ALA A 250 8.18 -1.14 -7.96
CA ALA A 250 7.74 -2.47 -7.49
C ALA A 250 8.11 -3.67 -8.41
N ILE A 251 9.00 -3.48 -9.38
CA ILE A 251 9.50 -4.52 -10.30
C ILE A 251 10.98 -4.78 -10.04
N ASP A 252 11.44 -6.02 -10.26
CA ASP A 252 12.74 -6.54 -9.83
C ASP A 252 13.90 -5.51 -9.92
N PRO A 253 14.29 -4.88 -8.79
CA PRO A 253 15.24 -3.77 -8.80
C PRO A 253 16.69 -4.22 -9.08
N TYR A 254 16.94 -5.52 -9.20
CA TYR A 254 18.23 -6.03 -9.64
C TYR A 254 18.44 -5.84 -11.15
N PHE A 255 17.37 -5.89 -11.94
CA PHE A 255 17.42 -5.79 -13.41
C PHE A 255 16.74 -4.55 -13.96
N PHE A 256 15.57 -4.18 -13.42
CA PHE A 256 14.73 -3.09 -13.89
C PHE A 256 14.99 -1.75 -13.20
N SER A 257 16.12 -1.61 -12.49
CA SER A 257 16.47 -0.49 -11.60
C SER A 257 16.41 0.94 -12.15
N THR A 258 16.30 1.10 -13.46
CA THR A 258 16.17 2.40 -14.12
C THR A 258 14.71 2.84 -14.26
N THR A 259 13.77 1.91 -14.10
CA THR A 259 12.32 2.16 -13.97
C THR A 259 12.07 3.02 -12.74
N GLY A 260 11.33 4.11 -12.92
CA GLY A 260 10.90 4.96 -11.82
C GLY A 260 9.43 4.76 -11.46
N PHE A 261 9.01 5.56 -10.48
CA PHE A 261 7.60 5.72 -10.12
C PHE A 261 6.93 6.65 -11.12
N GLU A 262 6.62 6.13 -12.31
CA GLU A 262 5.83 6.88 -13.28
C GLU A 262 4.87 5.99 -14.08
N THR A 263 3.99 6.63 -14.86
CA THR A 263 2.99 5.95 -15.68
C THR A 263 3.59 5.52 -17.02
N TYR A 264 3.39 4.26 -17.39
CA TYR A 264 3.88 3.63 -18.62
C TYR A 264 2.74 3.27 -19.57
N TRP A 265 2.91 3.49 -20.88
CA TRP A 265 1.94 3.06 -21.89
C TRP A 265 1.82 1.53 -22.01
N LEU A 266 0.60 1.07 -22.26
CA LEU A 266 0.25 -0.33 -22.54
C LEU A 266 -0.32 -0.48 -23.97
N ALA A 267 -0.32 -1.71 -24.47
CA ALA A 267 -0.84 -2.05 -25.80
C ALA A 267 -2.39 -2.03 -25.87
N ASN A 268 -3.11 -2.98 -25.25
CA ASN A 268 -4.59 -3.01 -25.24
C ASN A 268 -5.20 -4.03 -24.23
N ASP A 269 -5.84 -3.56 -23.16
CA ASP A 269 -6.53 -4.42 -22.16
C ASP A 269 -8.04 -4.13 -22.00
N ASN A 270 -8.74 -3.96 -23.12
CA ASN A 270 -10.22 -3.82 -23.22
C ASN A 270 -10.83 -2.54 -22.59
N SER A 271 -10.22 -1.38 -22.84
CA SER A 271 -10.98 -0.12 -22.76
C SER A 271 -12.18 -0.16 -23.72
N GLN A 272 -13.35 0.32 -23.28
CA GLN A 272 -14.58 0.25 -24.09
C GLN A 272 -14.41 0.85 -25.50
N PRO A 273 -15.04 0.28 -26.54
CA PRO A 273 -15.21 0.98 -27.81
C PRO A 273 -15.91 2.34 -27.56
N HIS A 274 -15.59 3.33 -28.41
CA HIS A 274 -16.07 4.72 -28.34
C HIS A 274 -15.36 5.68 -27.35
N ALA A 275 -14.17 5.32 -26.84
CA ALA A 275 -13.34 6.16 -25.96
C ALA A 275 -12.16 6.85 -26.67
N ASP A 276 -12.41 7.50 -27.83
CA ASP A 276 -11.42 7.84 -28.85
C ASP A 276 -10.12 8.56 -28.40
N ASN A 277 -10.18 9.37 -27.34
CA ASN A 277 -9.06 10.22 -26.89
C ASN A 277 -8.23 9.67 -25.70
N ILE A 278 -8.54 8.49 -25.18
CA ILE A 278 -7.86 7.91 -24.00
C ILE A 278 -7.30 6.51 -24.26
N ALA A 279 -6.20 6.16 -23.60
CA ALA A 279 -5.51 4.87 -23.73
C ALA A 279 -5.04 4.35 -22.36
N PRO A 280 -4.87 3.01 -22.20
CA PRO A 280 -4.45 2.41 -20.94
C PRO A 280 -2.98 2.70 -20.60
N THR A 281 -2.71 2.93 -19.33
CA THR A 281 -1.37 2.99 -18.74
C THR A 281 -1.32 2.21 -17.44
N LEU A 282 -0.16 1.64 -17.11
CA LEU A 282 0.11 1.15 -15.76
C LEU A 282 0.83 2.25 -14.96
N ASP A 283 0.41 2.49 -13.72
CA ASP A 283 1.10 3.40 -12.81
C ASP A 283 1.91 2.60 -11.77
N PHE A 284 3.19 2.95 -11.60
CA PHE A 284 4.04 2.39 -10.55
C PHE A 284 4.13 3.28 -9.30
N THR A 285 3.61 4.51 -9.32
CA THR A 285 3.65 5.43 -8.15
C THR A 285 2.84 4.93 -6.96
N THR A 286 1.73 4.23 -7.23
CA THR A 286 0.83 3.70 -6.20
C THR A 286 1.01 2.20 -6.08
N GLY A 287 1.07 1.67 -4.85
CA GLY A 287 1.15 0.22 -4.54
C GLY A 287 -0.08 -0.62 -4.90
N ARG A 288 -0.83 -0.22 -5.94
CA ARG A 288 -1.92 -0.96 -6.58
C ARG A 288 -1.73 -0.85 -8.09
N HIS A 289 -1.49 -1.96 -8.77
CA HIS A 289 -1.28 -2.02 -10.23
C HIS A 289 -2.59 -1.84 -11.02
N THR A 290 -3.21 -0.68 -10.88
CA THR A 290 -4.42 -0.30 -11.62
C THR A 290 -4.06 0.19 -13.01
N THR A 291 -4.64 -0.42 -14.05
CA THR A 291 -4.70 0.20 -15.37
C THR A 291 -5.51 1.49 -15.26
N VAL A 292 -4.90 2.63 -15.56
CA VAL A 292 -5.56 3.95 -15.57
C VAL A 292 -5.58 4.53 -16.98
N MET A 293 -6.73 5.06 -17.38
CA MET A 293 -6.92 5.64 -18.71
C MET A 293 -6.37 7.07 -18.77
N GLN A 294 -5.37 7.30 -19.62
CA GLN A 294 -4.69 8.58 -19.79
C GLN A 294 -4.99 9.18 -21.17
N ASN A 295 -4.93 10.50 -21.29
CA ASN A 295 -5.12 11.19 -22.56
C ASN A 295 -3.95 10.88 -23.52
N LYS A 296 -4.25 10.33 -24.70
CA LYS A 296 -3.27 9.85 -25.71
C LYS A 296 -2.18 10.88 -26.07
N ARG A 297 -2.51 12.18 -26.00
CA ARG A 297 -1.64 13.31 -26.39
C ARG A 297 -0.75 13.84 -25.26
N LYS A 298 -0.86 13.34 -24.03
CA LYS A 298 0.06 13.67 -22.92
C LYS A 298 1.22 12.66 -22.91
N PRO A 299 2.49 13.07 -23.07
CA PRO A 299 3.61 12.14 -23.04
C PRO A 299 3.71 11.34 -21.73
N LYS A 300 4.01 10.05 -21.85
CA LYS A 300 4.25 9.09 -20.73
C LYS A 300 5.47 8.24 -21.04
N SER A 301 6.00 7.54 -20.03
CA SER A 301 7.14 6.63 -20.20
C SER A 301 6.74 5.39 -21.01
N VAL A 302 7.75 4.70 -21.57
CA VAL A 302 7.55 3.49 -22.35
C VAL A 302 8.58 2.43 -21.95
N MET A 303 8.14 1.19 -21.88
CA MET A 303 8.97 0.00 -22.07
C MET A 303 8.50 -0.68 -23.35
N LEU A 304 9.41 -1.37 -24.05
CA LEU A 304 9.02 -2.26 -25.13
C LEU A 304 9.23 -3.71 -24.70
N VAL A 305 8.47 -4.62 -25.29
CA VAL A 305 8.63 -6.05 -25.14
C VAL A 305 8.73 -6.72 -26.52
N SER A 306 9.59 -7.73 -26.62
CA SER A 306 9.78 -8.63 -27.76
C SER A 306 9.55 -10.06 -27.26
N GLY A 307 9.02 -10.93 -28.12
CA GLY A 307 8.62 -12.30 -27.78
C GLY A 307 7.13 -12.55 -27.97
N ILE A 308 6.80 -13.85 -28.04
CA ILE A 308 5.45 -14.36 -28.32
C ILE A 308 4.45 -13.76 -27.33
N LYS A 309 3.48 -13.00 -27.85
CA LYS A 309 2.34 -12.52 -27.05
C LYS A 309 1.50 -13.73 -26.64
N ARG A 310 1.37 -13.98 -25.34
CA ARG A 310 0.52 -15.05 -24.80
C ARG A 310 -0.94 -14.82 -25.21
N ASP A 311 -1.56 -15.85 -25.78
CA ASP A 311 -3.00 -15.84 -26.05
C ASP A 311 -3.76 -15.93 -24.73
N THR A 312 -4.54 -14.91 -24.41
CA THR A 312 -5.33 -14.86 -23.18
C THR A 312 -6.50 -15.85 -23.19
N THR A 313 -6.87 -16.42 -24.34
CA THR A 313 -7.86 -17.50 -24.42
C THR A 313 -7.28 -18.89 -24.09
N LEU A 314 -5.96 -19.00 -23.92
CA LEU A 314 -5.25 -20.26 -23.61
C LEU A 314 -4.39 -20.12 -22.32
N PRO A 315 -5.02 -19.89 -21.14
CA PRO A 315 -4.29 -19.60 -19.90
C PRO A 315 -3.44 -20.76 -19.37
N SER A 316 -3.69 -22.00 -19.80
CA SER A 316 -3.03 -23.22 -19.31
C SER A 316 -1.68 -23.57 -19.98
N GLU A 317 -1.17 -22.73 -20.89
CA GLU A 317 0.24 -22.78 -21.30
C GLU A 317 1.13 -22.11 -20.23
N GLN A 318 1.74 -22.94 -19.38
CA GLN A 318 2.78 -22.57 -18.41
C GLN A 318 4.00 -23.48 -18.55
N LYS A 319 5.15 -23.05 -17.99
CA LYS A 319 6.44 -23.75 -18.15
C LYS A 319 6.66 -24.86 -17.12
N GLN A 320 6.28 -24.63 -15.87
CA GLN A 320 6.04 -25.65 -14.84
C GLN A 320 4.92 -25.15 -13.91
N PRO A 321 4.05 -26.05 -13.39
CA PRO A 321 3.00 -25.70 -12.44
C PRO A 321 3.53 -25.61 -11.00
N GLN A 322 2.75 -25.00 -10.09
CA GLN A 322 2.98 -25.11 -8.64
C GLN A 322 2.73 -26.54 -8.15
N ALA A 323 3.05 -26.87 -6.89
CA ALA A 323 2.71 -28.18 -6.33
C ALA A 323 1.24 -28.22 -5.85
N GLU A 324 0.63 -29.41 -5.87
CA GLU A 324 -0.77 -29.62 -5.44
C GLU A 324 -1.05 -29.10 -4.02
N LYS A 325 -0.13 -29.32 -3.07
CA LYS A 325 -0.24 -28.87 -1.67
C LYS A 325 -0.16 -27.36 -1.47
N ASP A 326 0.43 -26.64 -2.44
CA ASP A 326 0.62 -25.19 -2.39
C ASP A 326 -0.46 -24.48 -3.24
N SER A 327 -1.27 -25.26 -3.98
CA SER A 327 -2.32 -24.82 -4.91
C SER A 327 -3.73 -24.80 -4.31
N PHE A 328 -3.98 -25.54 -3.22
CA PHE A 328 -5.32 -25.69 -2.64
C PHE A 328 -5.28 -25.77 -1.12
N ILE A 329 -6.34 -25.28 -0.46
CA ILE A 329 -6.65 -25.65 0.93
C ILE A 329 -7.73 -26.73 0.91
N ARG A 330 -7.45 -27.89 1.52
CA ARG A 330 -8.44 -28.97 1.65
C ARG A 330 -9.45 -28.62 2.74
N LEU A 331 -10.74 -28.72 2.41
CA LEU A 331 -11.87 -28.44 3.31
C LEU A 331 -12.66 -29.72 3.64
N ASP A 332 -13.18 -29.81 4.86
CA ASP A 332 -14.11 -30.87 5.28
C ASP A 332 -15.53 -30.69 4.72
N ASN A 333 -16.46 -31.56 5.16
CA ASN A 333 -17.87 -31.53 4.74
C ASN A 333 -18.62 -30.26 5.18
N ASP A 334 -18.13 -29.53 6.18
CA ASP A 334 -18.76 -28.31 6.72
C ASP A 334 -18.11 -27.03 6.16
N GLY A 335 -17.02 -27.17 5.39
CA GLY A 335 -16.29 -26.07 4.74
C GLY A 335 -15.11 -25.54 5.55
N SER A 336 -14.75 -26.20 6.64
CA SER A 336 -13.60 -25.80 7.47
C SER A 336 -12.29 -26.42 6.92
N PRO A 337 -11.15 -25.72 7.00
CA PRO A 337 -9.87 -26.29 6.60
C PRO A 337 -9.50 -27.51 7.44
N LEU A 338 -9.00 -28.56 6.79
CA LEU A 338 -8.40 -29.68 7.52
C LEU A 338 -7.21 -29.19 8.38
N PRO A 339 -6.97 -29.79 9.57
CA PRO A 339 -5.78 -29.53 10.38
C PRO A 339 -4.49 -29.71 9.57
N LYS A 340 -3.47 -28.90 9.86
CA LYS A 340 -2.22 -28.86 9.06
C LYS A 340 -1.58 -30.24 8.81
N SER A 341 -1.62 -31.17 9.77
CA SER A 341 -1.11 -32.53 9.57
C SER A 341 -1.81 -33.33 8.46
N LEU A 342 -3.04 -32.95 8.08
CA LEU A 342 -3.80 -33.50 6.95
C LEU A 342 -3.74 -32.59 5.70
N GLN A 343 -3.18 -31.38 5.81
CA GLN A 343 -2.81 -30.52 4.68
C GLN A 343 -1.42 -30.87 4.14
N ASP A 344 -0.52 -31.34 5.03
CA ASP A 344 0.83 -31.79 4.69
C ASP A 344 0.89 -33.29 4.30
N ALA A 345 -0.15 -34.08 4.59
CA ALA A 345 -0.24 -35.51 4.25
C ALA A 345 -0.69 -35.77 2.81
N ASP A 346 -0.40 -36.95 2.27
CA ASP A 346 -0.81 -37.35 0.93
C ASP A 346 -2.34 -37.27 0.74
N TYR A 347 -2.74 -36.97 -0.50
CA TYR A 347 -4.15 -36.90 -0.88
C TYR A 347 -4.84 -38.29 -0.83
N ILE A 348 -4.14 -39.42 -0.83
CA ILE A 348 -4.83 -40.71 -0.61
C ILE A 348 -5.18 -40.99 0.87
N ASP A 349 -4.50 -40.32 1.81
CA ASP A 349 -4.59 -40.59 3.26
C ASP A 349 -5.45 -39.57 4.04
N SER A 350 -6.00 -38.56 3.35
CA SER A 350 -6.66 -37.41 3.98
C SER A 350 -8.15 -37.32 3.61
N PRO A 351 -9.09 -37.08 4.55
CA PRO A 351 -10.51 -36.94 4.23
C PRO A 351 -10.92 -35.48 3.99
N TRP A 352 -10.96 -35.01 2.73
CA TRP A 352 -11.57 -33.72 2.35
C TRP A 352 -12.77 -33.92 1.41
N ARG A 353 -13.60 -32.88 1.28
CA ARG A 353 -14.75 -32.83 0.38
C ARG A 353 -14.71 -31.66 -0.60
N CYS A 354 -13.99 -30.58 -0.27
CA CYS A 354 -13.77 -29.49 -1.20
C CYS A 354 -12.32 -29.03 -1.22
N LEU A 355 -11.94 -28.39 -2.31
CA LEU A 355 -10.74 -27.58 -2.43
C LEU A 355 -11.16 -26.11 -2.47
N ASP A 356 -10.52 -25.29 -1.65
CA ASP A 356 -10.41 -23.85 -1.87
C ASP A 356 -9.22 -23.58 -2.80
N ASP A 357 -9.48 -22.96 -3.95
CA ASP A 357 -8.54 -22.87 -5.07
C ASP A 357 -7.63 -21.64 -4.94
N MET A 358 -6.42 -21.86 -4.40
CA MET A 358 -5.42 -20.81 -4.26
C MET A 358 -4.73 -20.45 -5.59
N ARG A 359 -4.98 -21.14 -6.70
CA ARG A 359 -4.24 -20.92 -7.98
C ARG A 359 -4.60 -19.61 -8.69
N GLY A 360 -5.63 -18.93 -8.21
CA GLY A 360 -5.85 -17.50 -8.44
C GLY A 360 -4.85 -16.58 -7.74
N LEU A 361 -3.77 -17.11 -7.15
CA LEU A 361 -2.79 -16.39 -6.32
C LEU A 361 -2.10 -15.21 -7.01
N VAL A 362 -1.90 -15.28 -8.33
CA VAL A 362 -1.57 -14.06 -9.08
C VAL A 362 -2.87 -13.27 -9.22
N ARG A 363 -2.90 -12.06 -8.65
CA ARG A 363 -4.04 -11.09 -8.67
C ARG A 363 -4.60 -10.75 -10.08
N ASP A 364 -4.00 -11.27 -11.13
CA ASP A 364 -4.30 -11.07 -12.54
C ASP A 364 -4.78 -12.33 -13.27
N ASN A 365 -4.94 -13.49 -12.59
CA ASN A 365 -5.41 -14.73 -13.21
C ASN A 365 -6.93 -14.70 -13.49
N PHE A 366 -7.26 -14.07 -14.63
CA PHE A 366 -8.41 -14.34 -15.51
C PHE A 366 -9.84 -14.02 -15.08
N TYR A 367 -10.20 -14.02 -13.80
CA TYR A 367 -11.61 -13.92 -13.38
C TYR A 367 -12.07 -12.55 -12.87
N LEU A 368 -11.41 -11.47 -13.29
CA LEU A 368 -11.89 -10.08 -13.11
C LEU A 368 -13.08 -9.74 -14.06
N ARG A 369 -14.03 -10.66 -14.19
CA ARG A 369 -15.32 -10.36 -14.81
C ARG A 369 -16.05 -9.37 -13.89
N ASP A 370 -16.51 -8.26 -14.47
CA ASP A 370 -17.29 -7.23 -13.78
C ASP A 370 -16.61 -6.60 -12.53
N LYS A 371 -15.27 -6.64 -12.47
CA LYS A 371 -14.38 -6.02 -11.45
C LYS A 371 -14.44 -6.58 -10.02
N GLN A 372 -15.08 -7.73 -9.81
CA GLN A 372 -15.12 -8.38 -8.50
C GLN A 372 -13.98 -9.39 -8.34
N PHE A 373 -13.43 -9.54 -7.12
CA PHE A 373 -12.65 -10.75 -6.78
C PHE A 373 -13.64 -11.90 -6.52
N SER A 374 -13.23 -13.14 -6.81
CA SER A 374 -14.01 -14.33 -6.49
C SER A 374 -13.15 -15.40 -5.82
N TYR A 375 -13.53 -15.87 -4.64
CA TYR A 375 -12.99 -17.13 -4.11
C TYR A 375 -13.60 -18.29 -4.91
N VAL A 376 -12.76 -19.23 -5.33
CA VAL A 376 -13.15 -20.36 -6.19
C VAL A 376 -13.06 -21.64 -5.35
N TYR A 377 -14.14 -22.42 -5.33
CA TYR A 377 -14.21 -23.69 -4.63
C TYR A 377 -14.57 -24.81 -5.59
N TRP A 378 -13.89 -25.96 -5.46
CA TRP A 378 -14.21 -27.19 -6.21
C TRP A 378 -14.73 -28.26 -5.25
N LEU A 379 -15.87 -28.85 -5.58
CA LEU A 379 -16.42 -30.01 -4.86
C LEU A 379 -15.76 -31.28 -5.40
N THR A 380 -15.11 -32.06 -4.53
CA THR A 380 -14.32 -33.21 -5.00
C THR A 380 -15.18 -34.47 -5.15
N PRO A 381 -15.02 -35.21 -6.27
CA PRO A 381 -15.69 -36.48 -6.52
C PRO A 381 -15.60 -37.48 -5.36
N ASN A 382 -16.72 -38.16 -5.09
CA ASN A 382 -16.79 -39.29 -4.17
C ASN A 382 -17.45 -40.48 -4.91
N PRO A 383 -16.82 -41.67 -4.98
CA PRO A 383 -17.38 -42.84 -5.66
C PRO A 383 -18.78 -43.30 -5.21
N GLN A 384 -19.28 -42.84 -4.05
CA GLN A 384 -20.57 -43.27 -3.48
C GLN A 384 -21.74 -42.29 -3.71
N ASP A 385 -21.55 -41.14 -4.35
CA ASP A 385 -22.61 -40.14 -4.54
C ASP A 385 -22.62 -39.47 -5.93
N ILE A 386 -23.49 -38.47 -6.12
CA ILE A 386 -23.76 -37.78 -7.39
C ILE A 386 -22.55 -37.00 -7.95
N THR A 387 -21.51 -36.79 -7.15
CA THR A 387 -20.21 -36.21 -7.58
C THR A 387 -19.28 -37.26 -8.21
N ASN A 388 -19.65 -38.54 -8.19
CA ASN A 388 -18.88 -39.63 -8.81
C ASN A 388 -18.74 -39.40 -10.32
N THR A 389 -17.55 -39.02 -10.77
CA THR A 389 -17.26 -38.74 -12.18
C THR A 389 -17.36 -39.97 -13.08
N SER A 390 -17.33 -41.19 -12.55
CA SER A 390 -17.62 -42.40 -13.36
C SER A 390 -19.06 -42.44 -13.88
N GLN A 391 -20.00 -41.77 -13.20
CA GLN A 391 -21.38 -41.58 -13.65
C GLN A 391 -21.45 -40.55 -14.80
N GLN A 392 -22.32 -40.84 -15.79
CA GLN A 392 -22.70 -39.87 -16.81
C GLN A 392 -24.17 -39.49 -16.66
N LEU A 393 -24.49 -38.23 -16.92
CA LEU A 393 -25.81 -37.61 -16.77
C LEU A 393 -26.30 -37.06 -18.11
N ALA A 394 -27.60 -37.17 -18.37
CA ALA A 394 -28.26 -36.54 -19.51
C ALA A 394 -28.74 -35.11 -19.17
N ILE A 395 -28.75 -34.21 -20.16
CA ILE A 395 -29.01 -32.78 -19.95
C ILE A 395 -30.39 -32.45 -19.40
N GLN A 396 -31.49 -33.02 -19.93
CA GLN A 396 -32.84 -32.58 -19.58
C GLN A 396 -33.33 -33.02 -18.19
N ALA A 397 -32.68 -33.99 -17.55
CA ALA A 397 -33.16 -34.57 -16.28
C ALA A 397 -32.04 -34.96 -15.29
N GLY A 398 -30.83 -35.25 -15.75
CA GLY A 398 -29.70 -35.62 -14.89
C GLY A 398 -28.99 -34.38 -14.34
N VAL A 399 -28.57 -33.47 -15.22
CA VAL A 399 -27.74 -32.30 -14.83
C VAL A 399 -28.46 -31.33 -13.88
N PRO A 400 -29.70 -30.84 -14.15
CA PRO A 400 -30.39 -29.96 -13.21
C PRO A 400 -30.64 -30.62 -11.86
N LYS A 401 -31.09 -31.89 -11.86
CA LYS A 401 -31.30 -32.65 -10.62
C LYS A 401 -30.01 -32.81 -9.82
N ALA A 402 -28.88 -33.06 -10.47
CA ALA A 402 -27.59 -33.20 -9.78
C ALA A 402 -27.13 -31.88 -9.13
N ILE A 403 -27.38 -30.73 -9.78
CA ILE A 403 -27.17 -29.40 -9.20
C ILE A 403 -28.09 -29.19 -7.99
N ASP A 404 -29.38 -29.53 -8.12
CA ASP A 404 -30.36 -29.41 -7.03
C ASP A 404 -30.03 -30.34 -5.85
N ASP A 405 -29.61 -31.58 -6.10
CA ASP A 405 -29.23 -32.58 -5.10
C ASP A 405 -27.99 -32.13 -4.31
N VAL A 406 -26.96 -31.64 -5.00
CA VAL A 406 -25.71 -31.14 -4.39
C VAL A 406 -25.98 -29.91 -3.52
N ASN A 407 -26.82 -28.99 -3.98
CA ASN A 407 -27.17 -27.79 -3.21
C ASN A 407 -28.11 -28.07 -2.04
N GLN A 408 -28.97 -29.09 -2.12
CA GLN A 408 -29.76 -29.58 -0.99
C GLN A 408 -28.90 -30.33 0.04
N ALA A 409 -27.83 -31.00 -0.39
CA ALA A 409 -26.87 -31.64 0.51
C ALA A 409 -25.94 -30.66 1.24
N GLN A 410 -25.88 -29.40 0.80
CA GLN A 410 -25.09 -28.31 1.37
C GLN A 410 -23.60 -28.64 1.61
N PHE A 411 -22.98 -29.42 0.71
CA PHE A 411 -21.59 -29.85 0.89
C PHE A 411 -20.64 -28.65 1.07
N CYS A 412 -19.73 -28.77 2.04
CA CYS A 412 -18.77 -27.76 2.46
C CYS A 412 -19.43 -26.45 2.94
N GLY A 413 -20.63 -26.55 3.51
CA GLY A 413 -21.45 -25.41 3.94
C GLY A 413 -22.11 -24.63 2.79
N ARG A 414 -21.89 -25.01 1.53
CA ARG A 414 -22.26 -24.25 0.33
C ARG A 414 -23.51 -24.79 -0.37
N ASN A 415 -24.35 -23.88 -0.88
CA ASN A 415 -25.57 -24.17 -1.65
C ASN A 415 -25.67 -23.39 -2.98
N ASP A 416 -24.52 -22.90 -3.47
CA ASP A 416 -24.34 -22.16 -4.72
C ASP A 416 -23.56 -22.98 -5.79
N TRP A 417 -23.42 -24.29 -5.58
CA TRP A 417 -22.74 -25.20 -6.49
C TRP A 417 -23.39 -25.21 -7.87
N ARG A 418 -22.56 -25.18 -8.89
CA ARG A 418 -22.96 -25.17 -10.30
C ARG A 418 -21.94 -25.93 -11.13
N LEU A 419 -22.28 -26.20 -12.39
CA LEU A 419 -21.25 -26.61 -13.35
C LEU A 419 -20.30 -25.42 -13.64
N PRO A 420 -19.00 -25.68 -13.85
CA PRO A 420 -18.06 -24.67 -14.34
C PRO A 420 -18.42 -24.23 -15.75
N THR A 421 -17.93 -23.07 -16.18
CA THR A 421 -17.84 -22.70 -17.60
C THR A 421 -16.71 -23.46 -18.29
N ALA A 422 -16.59 -23.32 -19.61
CA ALA A 422 -15.45 -23.86 -20.37
C ALA A 422 -14.11 -23.33 -19.83
N ASP A 423 -14.04 -22.03 -19.56
CA ASP A 423 -12.84 -21.34 -19.06
C ASP A 423 -12.48 -21.82 -17.64
N GLU A 424 -13.47 -21.99 -16.76
CA GLU A 424 -13.25 -22.48 -15.40
C GLU A 424 -12.79 -23.95 -15.41
N LEU A 425 -13.32 -24.78 -16.31
CA LEU A 425 -12.83 -26.15 -16.52
C LEU A 425 -11.39 -26.14 -17.09
N ALA A 426 -11.02 -25.15 -17.91
CA ALA A 426 -9.67 -24.97 -18.44
C ALA A 426 -8.61 -24.75 -17.35
N MET A 427 -9.00 -24.22 -16.18
CA MET A 427 -8.12 -24.07 -15.01
C MET A 427 -7.62 -25.42 -14.48
N LEU A 428 -8.24 -26.53 -14.86
CA LEU A 428 -7.85 -27.89 -14.46
C LEU A 428 -6.87 -28.54 -15.45
N LEU A 429 -6.48 -27.84 -16.51
CA LEU A 429 -5.62 -28.37 -17.58
C LEU A 429 -4.23 -27.75 -17.58
N TYR A 430 -3.24 -28.52 -18.03
CA TYR A 430 -1.86 -28.08 -18.22
C TYR A 430 -1.22 -28.77 -19.42
N LYS A 431 -0.55 -27.97 -20.26
CA LYS A 431 0.21 -28.45 -21.42
C LYS A 431 1.71 -28.29 -21.15
N GLY A 432 2.45 -29.40 -21.22
CA GLY A 432 3.90 -29.40 -21.01
C GLY A 432 4.68 -28.96 -22.25
N GLU A 433 5.92 -28.47 -22.07
CA GLU A 433 6.77 -27.95 -23.16
C GLU A 433 6.96 -28.90 -24.36
N GLN A 434 6.93 -30.22 -24.12
CA GLN A 434 7.21 -31.25 -25.12
C GLN A 434 5.96 -32.03 -25.54
N ASP A 435 4.78 -31.62 -25.08
CA ASP A 435 3.52 -32.32 -25.34
C ASP A 435 2.62 -31.47 -26.26
N SER A 436 1.93 -32.13 -27.19
CA SER A 436 0.78 -31.51 -27.86
C SER A 436 -0.40 -31.40 -26.90
N ASP A 437 -0.51 -32.37 -26.00
CA ASP A 437 -1.71 -32.69 -25.25
C ASP A 437 -1.72 -31.98 -23.88
N TYR A 438 -2.92 -31.57 -23.46
CA TYR A 438 -3.22 -31.02 -22.15
C TYR A 438 -3.56 -32.15 -21.18
N SER A 439 -2.64 -32.41 -20.26
CA SER A 439 -2.88 -33.25 -19.07
C SER A 439 -3.86 -32.58 -18.10
N LEU A 440 -4.55 -33.38 -17.29
CA LEU A 440 -5.33 -32.86 -16.15
C LEU A 440 -4.36 -32.52 -15.01
N LEU A 441 -4.23 -31.22 -14.74
CA LEU A 441 -3.39 -30.69 -13.69
C LEU A 441 -4.06 -30.95 -12.33
N TYR A 442 -3.29 -31.48 -11.39
CA TYR A 442 -3.73 -31.76 -10.01
C TYR A 442 -4.89 -32.75 -9.90
N ALA A 443 -4.86 -33.79 -10.73
CA ALA A 443 -5.82 -34.89 -10.70
C ALA A 443 -5.99 -35.50 -9.29
N THR A 444 -4.93 -35.58 -8.49
CA THR A 444 -4.97 -36.15 -7.13
C THR A 444 -5.80 -35.30 -6.18
N SER A 445 -5.63 -33.98 -6.20
CA SER A 445 -6.41 -33.00 -5.44
C SER A 445 -7.90 -33.11 -5.73
N LEU A 446 -8.26 -33.34 -6.99
CA LEU A 446 -9.64 -33.56 -7.46
C LEU A 446 -10.11 -35.02 -7.34
N ASN A 447 -9.43 -35.84 -6.53
CA ASN A 447 -9.75 -37.25 -6.28
C ASN A 447 -9.88 -38.10 -7.58
N GLN A 448 -8.93 -37.92 -8.49
CA GLN A 448 -8.73 -38.65 -9.75
C GLN A 448 -10.00 -38.70 -10.64
N PRO A 449 -10.48 -37.55 -11.15
CA PRO A 449 -11.72 -37.51 -11.91
C PRO A 449 -11.57 -38.19 -13.28
N GLU A 450 -12.55 -39.03 -13.62
CA GLU A 450 -12.55 -39.91 -14.79
C GLU A 450 -12.43 -39.17 -16.13
N SER A 451 -11.71 -39.74 -17.10
CA SER A 451 -11.58 -39.14 -18.44
C SER A 451 -12.86 -39.30 -19.27
N GLY A 452 -13.12 -38.37 -20.18
CA GLY A 452 -14.30 -38.33 -21.05
C GLY A 452 -14.95 -36.95 -21.14
N ASP A 453 -16.18 -36.89 -21.66
CA ASP A 453 -16.93 -35.64 -21.85
C ASP A 453 -17.57 -35.17 -20.53
N TYR A 454 -17.34 -33.90 -20.19
CA TYR A 454 -17.91 -33.19 -19.04
C TYR A 454 -18.89 -32.11 -19.47
N TRP A 455 -19.96 -31.93 -18.68
CA TRP A 455 -20.88 -30.81 -18.84
C TRP A 455 -20.29 -29.52 -18.26
N VAL A 456 -20.36 -28.45 -19.04
CA VAL A 456 -20.08 -27.07 -18.60
C VAL A 456 -21.30 -26.17 -18.82
N LYS A 457 -21.38 -25.08 -18.08
CA LYS A 457 -22.33 -23.99 -18.26
C LYS A 457 -21.91 -23.11 -19.44
N THR A 458 -22.87 -22.75 -20.30
CA THR A 458 -22.66 -21.87 -21.46
C THR A 458 -23.67 -20.72 -21.45
N ALA A 459 -23.45 -19.69 -22.27
CA ALA A 459 -24.40 -18.57 -22.41
C ALA A 459 -25.79 -19.01 -22.93
N SER A 460 -25.87 -20.16 -23.59
CA SER A 460 -27.10 -20.76 -24.13
C SER A 460 -27.64 -21.94 -23.30
N GLY A 461 -27.08 -22.19 -22.10
CA GLY A 461 -27.47 -23.31 -21.22
C GLY A 461 -26.26 -24.12 -20.79
N TYR A 462 -26.03 -25.26 -21.45
CA TYR A 462 -24.91 -26.16 -21.19
C TYR A 462 -24.17 -26.54 -22.49
N GLY A 463 -23.03 -27.21 -22.36
CA GLY A 463 -22.23 -27.75 -23.46
C GLY A 463 -21.32 -28.88 -22.98
N LEU A 464 -20.75 -29.67 -23.89
CA LEU A 464 -19.82 -30.76 -23.58
C LEU A 464 -18.39 -30.44 -24.02
N TYR A 465 -17.43 -30.72 -23.12
CA TYR A 465 -15.98 -30.60 -23.34
C TYR A 465 -15.27 -31.81 -22.74
N SER A 466 -14.31 -32.39 -23.44
CA SER A 466 -13.60 -33.60 -22.99
C SER A 466 -12.44 -33.30 -22.04
N LEU A 467 -12.09 -34.22 -21.15
CA LEU A 467 -10.88 -34.20 -20.31
C LEU A 467 -10.19 -35.57 -20.30
N PRO A 468 -8.83 -35.66 -20.29
CA PRO A 468 -7.87 -34.65 -20.74
C PRO A 468 -8.01 -34.39 -22.25
N MET A 469 -7.30 -33.38 -22.79
CA MET A 469 -7.48 -32.92 -24.18
C MET A 469 -6.22 -32.98 -25.01
N THR A 470 -6.33 -33.22 -26.32
CA THR A 470 -5.13 -33.34 -27.18
C THR A 470 -4.67 -32.04 -27.85
N VAL A 471 -5.52 -31.01 -28.04
CA VAL A 471 -5.07 -29.73 -28.65
C VAL A 471 -5.84 -28.47 -28.19
N THR A 472 -7.18 -28.52 -28.00
CA THR A 472 -7.98 -27.35 -27.59
C THR A 472 -9.34 -27.75 -27.01
N LEU A 473 -9.90 -26.89 -26.14
CA LEU A 473 -11.29 -26.92 -25.69
C LEU A 473 -12.26 -26.61 -26.83
N GLN A 474 -12.52 -27.61 -27.69
CA GLN A 474 -13.50 -27.53 -28.77
C GLN A 474 -14.89 -27.94 -28.24
N PRO A 475 -15.91 -27.06 -28.25
CA PRO A 475 -17.26 -27.41 -27.80
C PRO A 475 -17.87 -28.47 -28.72
N LYS A 476 -18.27 -29.60 -28.13
CA LYS A 476 -19.02 -30.65 -28.83
C LYS A 476 -20.48 -30.22 -29.00
N SER A 477 -21.02 -30.35 -30.21
CA SER A 477 -22.44 -30.09 -30.48
C SER A 477 -23.33 -31.06 -29.70
N THR A 478 -24.27 -30.54 -28.91
CA THR A 478 -25.09 -31.32 -27.96
C THR A 478 -26.50 -31.60 -28.46
N THR A 479 -27.01 -32.77 -28.12
CA THR A 479 -28.42 -33.19 -28.29
C THR A 479 -29.01 -33.62 -26.94
N ASP A 480 -30.34 -33.75 -26.85
CA ASP A 480 -31.03 -34.19 -25.63
C ASP A 480 -30.68 -35.63 -25.20
N ALA A 481 -30.09 -36.42 -26.10
CA ALA A 481 -29.67 -37.79 -25.86
C ALA A 481 -28.21 -37.95 -25.44
N ASP A 482 -27.40 -36.88 -25.49
CA ASP A 482 -26.01 -36.92 -25.06
C ASP A 482 -25.89 -37.05 -23.53
N THR A 483 -24.86 -37.76 -23.09
CA THR A 483 -24.50 -37.94 -21.68
C THR A 483 -23.08 -37.46 -21.41
N GLY A 484 -22.86 -36.89 -20.23
CA GLY A 484 -21.57 -36.36 -19.81
C GLY A 484 -21.39 -36.42 -18.30
N ARG A 485 -20.14 -36.43 -17.86
CA ARG A 485 -19.71 -36.36 -16.47
C ARG A 485 -19.95 -34.96 -15.90
N VAL A 486 -19.86 -34.79 -14.59
CA VAL A 486 -19.99 -33.48 -13.93
C VAL A 486 -18.86 -33.24 -12.93
N LEU A 487 -18.39 -32.00 -12.88
CA LEU A 487 -17.67 -31.42 -11.75
C LEU A 487 -18.48 -30.21 -11.27
N PHE A 488 -18.41 -29.90 -9.98
CA PHE A 488 -19.09 -28.74 -9.41
C PHE A 488 -18.09 -27.72 -8.90
N ILE A 489 -18.34 -26.46 -9.28
CA ILE A 489 -17.63 -25.28 -8.82
C ILE A 489 -18.61 -24.39 -8.04
N ALA A 490 -18.11 -23.67 -7.05
CA ALA A 490 -18.81 -22.57 -6.40
C ALA A 490 -17.89 -21.34 -6.39
N THR A 491 -18.48 -20.15 -6.46
CA THR A 491 -17.73 -18.90 -6.65
C THR A 491 -18.30 -17.79 -5.81
N GLU A 492 -17.56 -17.38 -4.77
CA GLU A 492 -17.98 -16.36 -3.82
C GLU A 492 -17.39 -15.00 -4.19
N PHE A 493 -18.24 -14.09 -4.64
CA PHE A 493 -17.82 -12.75 -5.05
C PHE A 493 -17.67 -11.80 -3.87
N GLU A 494 -16.54 -11.10 -3.85
CA GLU A 494 -16.28 -9.99 -2.95
C GLU A 494 -17.22 -8.82 -3.30
N ASN A 495 -18.23 -8.61 -2.43
CA ASN A 495 -19.06 -7.41 -2.46
C ASN A 495 -18.26 -6.21 -1.93
N ARG A 496 -17.33 -5.71 -2.73
CA ARG A 496 -16.64 -4.44 -2.46
C ARG A 496 -17.66 -3.35 -2.21
N ALA A 497 -17.35 -2.50 -1.23
CA ALA A 497 -18.13 -1.30 -0.98
C ALA A 497 -18.20 -0.44 -2.25
N THR A 498 -19.41 -0.16 -2.71
CA THR A 498 -19.69 0.81 -3.76
C THR A 498 -19.98 2.18 -3.16
N GLU A 499 -19.87 3.21 -4.00
CA GLU A 499 -20.32 4.56 -3.68
C GLU A 499 -21.80 4.58 -3.26
N ASP A 500 -22.21 5.55 -2.44
CA ASP A 500 -23.60 5.65 -2.01
C ASP A 500 -24.53 5.96 -3.21
N PRO A 501 -25.63 5.22 -3.42
CA PRO A 501 -26.58 5.53 -4.50
C PRO A 501 -27.15 6.95 -4.48
N ARG A 502 -27.11 7.65 -3.34
CA ARG A 502 -27.46 9.08 -3.19
C ARG A 502 -26.40 10.04 -3.75
N SER A 503 -25.15 9.59 -3.89
CA SER A 503 -23.99 10.39 -4.29
C SER A 503 -23.68 10.33 -5.80
N ILE A 504 -23.95 9.19 -6.46
CA ILE A 504 -23.48 8.87 -7.84
C ILE A 504 -23.79 9.96 -8.89
N ASN A 505 -24.85 10.76 -8.68
CA ASN A 505 -25.25 11.86 -9.57
C ASN A 505 -25.28 13.24 -8.88
N ASN A 506 -24.63 13.39 -7.72
CA ASN A 506 -24.67 14.57 -6.84
C ASN A 506 -23.30 15.29 -6.70
N HIS A 507 -22.30 14.93 -7.50
CA HIS A 507 -20.96 15.55 -7.51
C HIS A 507 -20.86 16.93 -8.19
N ALA A 508 -21.97 17.46 -8.69
CA ALA A 508 -21.99 18.77 -9.33
C ALA A 508 -21.88 19.91 -8.31
N GLN A 509 -21.14 20.97 -8.66
CA GLN A 509 -21.08 22.20 -7.86
C GLN A 509 -22.49 22.81 -7.72
N PRO A 510 -22.96 23.11 -6.50
CA PRO A 510 -24.31 23.62 -6.26
C PRO A 510 -24.47 25.10 -6.64
N ASP A 511 -25.72 25.54 -6.83
CA ASP A 511 -26.03 26.98 -6.78
C ASP A 511 -25.78 27.48 -5.35
N PHE A 512 -24.78 28.36 -5.19
CA PHE A 512 -24.38 28.87 -3.89
C PHE A 512 -25.44 29.78 -3.24
N ASN A 513 -26.29 30.48 -4.00
CA ASN A 513 -27.38 31.27 -3.41
C ASN A 513 -28.42 30.34 -2.79
N ARG A 514 -28.73 29.22 -3.47
CA ARG A 514 -29.64 28.21 -2.95
C ARG A 514 -29.06 27.50 -1.74
N LEU A 515 -27.81 27.02 -1.83
CA LEU A 515 -27.11 26.39 -0.71
C LEU A 515 -27.08 27.30 0.53
N ARG A 516 -26.78 28.59 0.31
CA ARG A 516 -26.74 29.60 1.38
C ARG A 516 -28.09 29.87 2.03
N GLN A 517 -29.21 29.67 1.32
CA GLN A 517 -30.56 29.71 1.89
C GLN A 517 -30.91 28.42 2.65
N ASP A 518 -30.54 27.26 2.13
CA ASP A 518 -30.83 25.96 2.75
C ASP A 518 -30.11 25.74 4.10
N TYR A 519 -29.02 26.49 4.33
CA TYR A 519 -28.29 26.52 5.60
C TYR A 519 -28.51 27.83 6.41
N ALA A 520 -29.44 28.71 6.01
CA ALA A 520 -29.76 29.97 6.71
C ALA A 520 -30.77 29.79 7.88
N SER A 521 -30.55 28.76 8.68
CA SER A 521 -31.48 28.30 9.72
C SER A 521 -30.76 27.48 10.79
N ASN A 522 -31.48 27.17 11.87
CA ASN A 522 -31.13 26.11 12.82
C ASN A 522 -30.84 24.78 12.07
N SER A 523 -29.85 24.03 12.57
CA SER A 523 -29.35 22.80 11.97
C SER A 523 -30.40 21.70 11.77
N ASP A 524 -31.45 21.66 12.59
CA ASP A 524 -32.57 20.73 12.48
C ASP A 524 -33.36 20.86 11.16
N TYR A 525 -33.19 21.99 10.44
CA TYR A 525 -33.87 22.29 9.18
C TYR A 525 -32.96 22.25 7.94
N TRP A 526 -31.67 21.90 8.09
CA TRP A 526 -30.72 21.79 6.98
C TRP A 526 -31.07 20.62 6.03
N PRO A 527 -30.48 20.57 4.81
CA PRO A 527 -30.59 19.42 3.91
C PRO A 527 -30.23 18.12 4.63
N LYS A 528 -30.99 17.04 4.41
CA LYS A 528 -30.79 15.77 5.12
C LYS A 528 -29.41 15.15 4.80
N PRO A 529 -28.66 14.68 5.81
CA PRO A 529 -27.35 14.07 5.62
C PRO A 529 -27.43 12.66 5.02
N PHE A 530 -26.32 12.17 4.45
CA PHE A 530 -26.21 10.82 3.89
C PHE A 530 -25.68 9.82 4.94
N VAL A 531 -26.45 9.64 6.01
CA VAL A 531 -26.20 8.63 7.05
C VAL A 531 -26.74 7.25 6.65
N ASP A 532 -26.15 6.18 7.18
CA ASP A 532 -26.69 4.81 7.15
C ASP A 532 -27.65 4.53 8.32
N ASP A 533 -27.41 5.16 9.48
CA ASP A 533 -28.19 5.01 10.72
C ASP A 533 -28.77 6.38 11.09
N THR A 534 -30.09 6.53 10.95
CA THR A 534 -30.81 7.77 11.27
C THR A 534 -31.18 7.90 12.74
N ASP A 535 -31.20 6.80 13.47
CA ASP A 535 -31.83 6.72 14.80
C ASP A 535 -30.80 7.04 15.89
N ASN A 536 -29.52 6.78 15.61
CA ASN A 536 -28.38 7.17 16.47
C ASN A 536 -27.62 8.43 15.96
N TYR A 537 -28.14 9.12 14.93
CA TYR A 537 -27.47 10.30 14.37
C TYR A 537 -27.61 11.53 15.27
N GLN A 538 -26.54 12.31 15.41
CA GLN A 538 -26.54 13.62 16.06
C GLN A 538 -26.01 14.68 15.10
N GLU A 539 -26.79 15.74 14.87
CA GLU A 539 -26.41 16.83 13.97
C GLU A 539 -25.23 17.66 14.52
N LEU A 540 -24.49 18.31 13.63
CA LEU A 540 -23.32 19.11 13.97
C LEU A 540 -23.73 20.41 14.69
N GLY A 541 -23.03 20.74 15.79
CA GLY A 541 -23.37 21.90 16.63
C GLY A 541 -22.17 22.46 17.40
N THR A 542 -22.43 23.45 18.26
CA THR A 542 -21.39 24.11 19.08
C THR A 542 -20.90 23.23 20.24
N MET A 543 -19.61 23.32 20.59
CA MET A 543 -19.05 22.60 21.75
C MET A 543 -19.81 22.91 23.06
N PRO A 544 -20.16 21.89 23.87
CA PRO A 544 -20.72 22.08 25.21
C PRO A 544 -19.67 22.59 26.20
N LYS A 545 -20.08 22.88 27.44
CA LYS A 545 -19.16 23.17 28.55
C LYS A 545 -18.60 21.86 29.15
N PRO A 546 -17.30 21.80 29.50
CA PRO A 546 -16.70 20.60 30.07
C PRO A 546 -17.25 20.31 31.46
N ILE A 547 -17.43 19.03 31.78
CA ILE A 547 -17.91 18.57 33.09
C ILE A 547 -16.71 18.11 33.92
N PHE A 548 -16.59 18.64 35.14
CA PHE A 548 -15.63 18.14 36.14
C PHE A 548 -16.31 17.06 36.98
N PRO A 549 -15.73 15.86 37.12
CA PRO A 549 -16.33 14.77 37.90
C PRO A 549 -16.56 15.13 39.38
N ASN A 550 -17.57 14.51 40.00
CA ASN A 550 -17.90 14.75 41.42
C ASN A 550 -16.79 14.32 42.40
N ASP A 551 -15.98 13.33 42.00
CA ASP A 551 -14.80 12.84 42.71
C ASP A 551 -13.53 13.64 42.38
N ASN A 552 -13.50 14.35 41.24
CA ASN A 552 -12.44 15.31 40.90
C ASN A 552 -12.99 16.70 40.50
N PRO A 553 -13.64 17.43 41.42
CA PRO A 553 -14.25 18.73 41.12
C PRO A 553 -13.19 19.80 40.85
N TYR A 554 -13.54 20.83 40.08
CA TYR A 554 -12.62 21.92 39.75
C TYR A 554 -12.05 22.65 40.99
N SER A 555 -10.77 23.01 40.92
CA SER A 555 -10.10 23.91 41.88
C SER A 555 -8.94 24.60 41.16
N GLU A 556 -8.83 25.92 41.29
CA GLU A 556 -7.70 26.70 40.73
C GLU A 556 -6.35 26.17 41.23
N LEU A 557 -6.27 25.73 42.50
CA LEU A 557 -5.05 25.16 43.06
C LEU A 557 -4.70 23.80 42.45
N LYS A 558 -5.71 22.97 42.09
CA LYS A 558 -5.48 21.72 41.34
C LYS A 558 -5.12 21.98 39.89
N VAL A 559 -5.68 23.02 39.25
CA VAL A 559 -5.25 23.45 37.90
C VAL A 559 -3.79 23.89 37.93
N SER A 560 -3.39 24.79 38.84
CA SER A 560 -2.01 25.29 38.94
C SER A 560 -1.01 24.19 39.29
N LEU A 561 -1.39 23.24 40.15
CA LEU A 561 -0.56 22.06 40.45
C LEU A 561 -0.45 21.13 39.24
N GLY A 562 -1.56 20.82 38.57
CA GLY A 562 -1.59 19.98 37.38
C GLY A 562 -0.79 20.58 36.22
N GLU A 563 -0.90 21.89 36.00
CA GLU A 563 -0.10 22.64 35.03
C GLU A 563 1.39 22.51 35.34
N LYS A 564 1.79 22.81 36.59
CA LYS A 564 3.18 22.67 37.01
C LYS A 564 3.71 21.25 36.79
N LEU A 565 2.92 20.21 37.09
CA LEU A 565 3.31 18.81 36.91
C LEU A 565 3.42 18.43 35.42
N PHE A 566 2.51 18.90 34.56
CA PHE A 566 2.47 18.58 33.13
C PHE A 566 3.72 19.06 32.36
N PHE A 567 4.27 20.21 32.77
CA PHE A 567 5.49 20.80 32.20
C PHE A 567 6.79 20.43 32.96
N ASP A 568 6.72 19.67 34.05
CA ASP A 568 7.91 19.32 34.85
C ASP A 568 8.46 17.93 34.48
N PRO A 569 9.65 17.84 33.85
CA PRO A 569 10.22 16.56 33.46
C PRO A 569 10.66 15.71 34.66
N PHE A 570 10.58 16.22 35.91
CA PHE A 570 10.73 15.44 37.14
C PHE A 570 9.82 14.21 37.17
N LEU A 571 8.68 14.20 36.47
CA LEU A 571 7.81 13.02 36.42
C LEU A 571 8.46 11.81 35.72
N SER A 572 9.43 12.01 34.83
CA SER A 572 10.16 10.93 34.16
C SER A 572 11.29 10.33 35.02
N ARG A 573 11.78 9.17 34.59
CA ARG A 573 12.85 8.42 35.27
C ARG A 573 14.22 9.09 35.21
N ALA A 574 14.53 9.80 34.12
CA ALA A 574 15.81 10.46 33.89
C ALA A 574 15.76 11.99 34.03
N GLY A 575 14.58 12.60 34.11
CA GLY A 575 14.43 14.05 34.26
C GLY A 575 14.48 14.82 32.94
N ASP A 576 14.18 14.14 31.83
CA ASP A 576 14.33 14.58 30.44
C ASP A 576 12.99 14.69 29.69
N VAL A 577 12.00 13.85 30.03
CA VAL A 577 10.66 13.83 29.40
C VAL A 577 9.59 14.38 30.35
N SER A 578 8.67 15.19 29.83
CA SER A 578 7.46 15.70 30.50
C SER A 578 6.22 15.39 29.65
N CYS A 579 5.01 15.57 30.17
CA CYS A 579 3.79 15.45 29.36
C CYS A 579 3.82 16.44 28.17
N SER A 580 4.31 17.67 28.42
CA SER A 580 4.48 18.70 27.38
C SER A 580 5.54 18.39 26.32
N THR A 581 6.38 17.36 26.52
CA THR A 581 7.36 16.91 25.52
C THR A 581 6.68 16.22 24.33
N CYS A 582 5.56 15.53 24.55
CA CYS A 582 4.76 14.88 23.51
C CYS A 582 3.45 15.65 23.20
N HIS A 583 3.16 16.70 23.96
CA HIS A 583 1.95 17.53 23.85
C HIS A 583 2.30 19.02 23.96
N ASP A 584 3.01 19.59 22.97
CA ASP A 584 3.41 21.01 22.96
C ASP A 584 2.18 21.89 22.67
N PRO A 585 1.84 22.88 23.52
CA PRO A 585 0.76 23.83 23.27
C PRO A 585 0.84 24.58 21.93
N LYS A 586 2.00 24.64 21.28
CA LYS A 586 2.20 25.25 19.96
C LYS A 586 1.83 24.31 18.81
N LEU A 587 1.94 23.00 19.02
CA LEU A 587 1.73 21.95 18.00
C LEU A 587 0.37 21.26 18.19
N GLY A 588 -0.66 22.05 18.47
CA GLY A 588 -2.01 21.54 18.71
C GLY A 588 -2.16 20.67 19.96
N TRP A 589 -1.18 20.67 20.88
CA TRP A 589 -1.01 19.69 21.97
C TRP A 589 -0.80 18.23 21.50
N GLY A 590 -0.27 18.04 20.28
CA GLY A 590 0.53 16.87 19.93
C GLY A 590 2.02 17.24 19.91
N ASP A 591 2.83 16.49 19.19
CA ASP A 591 4.28 16.73 19.02
C ASP A 591 4.71 17.01 17.57
N GLY A 592 3.78 16.94 16.61
CA GLY A 592 4.07 17.11 15.18
C GLY A 592 4.85 15.95 14.57
N GLN A 593 4.85 14.76 15.20
CA GLN A 593 5.58 13.57 14.73
C GLN A 593 4.64 12.46 14.28
N GLU A 594 5.14 11.63 13.36
CA GLU A 594 4.50 10.37 12.92
C GLU A 594 4.18 9.48 14.15
N VAL A 595 5.17 9.30 15.01
CA VAL A 595 5.05 8.65 16.32
C VAL A 595 6.03 9.31 17.30
N SER A 596 5.66 9.40 18.57
CA SER A 596 6.46 10.13 19.56
C SER A 596 7.80 9.48 19.91
N ILE A 597 8.72 10.29 20.43
CA ILE A 597 10.06 9.88 20.89
C ILE A 597 10.16 10.18 22.39
N GLY A 598 10.34 9.15 23.21
CA GLY A 598 10.41 9.26 24.67
C GLY A 598 11.76 8.87 25.25
N HIS A 599 11.74 8.23 26.42
CA HIS A 599 12.93 7.89 27.21
C HIS A 599 13.98 7.08 26.41
N ASP A 600 15.27 7.40 26.63
CA ASP A 600 16.42 6.88 25.87
C ASP A 600 16.29 7.05 24.33
N ARG A 601 15.47 8.00 23.88
CA ARG A 601 15.10 8.25 22.47
C ARG A 601 14.43 7.07 21.77
N GLN A 602 13.76 6.20 22.54
CA GLN A 602 12.95 5.13 21.98
C GLN A 602 11.75 5.72 21.21
N ARG A 603 11.46 5.12 20.05
CA ARG A 603 10.36 5.52 19.16
C ARG A 603 9.10 4.75 19.53
N GLY A 604 8.00 5.47 19.75
CA GLY A 604 6.69 4.90 20.06
C GLY A 604 6.05 4.17 18.87
N LYS A 605 4.87 3.58 19.13
CA LYS A 605 4.05 2.92 18.09
C LYS A 605 2.95 3.79 17.49
N ARG A 606 2.67 4.97 18.08
CA ARG A 606 1.53 5.83 17.72
C ARG A 606 1.86 7.31 17.74
N ASN A 607 1.13 8.06 16.93
CA ASN A 607 1.03 9.52 16.97
C ASN A 607 0.42 9.97 18.32
N ALA A 608 0.95 11.03 18.92
CA ALA A 608 0.41 11.63 20.13
C ALA A 608 -0.92 12.36 19.84
N PRO A 609 -2.07 11.85 20.30
CA PRO A 609 -3.34 12.55 20.09
C PRO A 609 -3.36 13.85 20.91
N THR A 610 -4.01 14.88 20.39
CA THR A 610 -4.18 16.15 21.12
C THR A 610 -4.88 15.96 22.47
N ILE A 611 -4.45 16.69 23.50
CA ILE A 611 -5.19 16.81 24.77
C ILE A 611 -6.29 17.88 24.72
N VAL A 612 -6.44 18.63 23.62
CA VAL A 612 -7.53 19.59 23.43
C VAL A 612 -8.86 18.83 23.43
N ASN A 613 -9.85 19.32 24.18
CA ASN A 613 -11.15 18.67 24.39
C ASN A 613 -11.06 17.27 25.04
N SER A 614 -9.93 16.89 25.63
CA SER A 614 -9.78 15.64 26.39
C SER A 614 -10.82 15.49 27.51
N ALA A 615 -11.34 16.61 28.02
CA ALA A 615 -12.42 16.70 29.02
C ALA A 615 -13.73 15.98 28.65
N PHE A 616 -14.02 15.84 27.36
CA PHE A 616 -15.28 15.29 26.87
C PHE A 616 -15.17 13.82 26.47
N LEU A 617 -13.95 13.30 26.30
CA LEU A 617 -13.70 11.93 25.84
C LEU A 617 -14.17 10.89 26.89
N PRO A 618 -15.11 9.98 26.54
CA PRO A 618 -15.60 8.96 27.47
C PRO A 618 -14.59 7.82 27.72
N VAL A 619 -13.60 7.67 26.82
CA VAL A 619 -12.48 6.72 26.90
C VAL A 619 -11.24 7.31 26.21
N LEU A 620 -10.06 7.01 26.73
CA LEU A 620 -8.79 7.65 26.39
C LEU A 620 -7.80 6.68 25.70
N PHE A 621 -6.79 7.25 25.03
CA PHE A 621 -5.97 6.64 23.98
C PHE A 621 -6.74 6.29 22.70
N TRP A 622 -6.00 5.85 21.67
CA TRP A 622 -6.51 5.39 20.37
C TRP A 622 -7.21 4.03 20.42
N ASP A 623 -6.82 3.18 21.37
CA ASP A 623 -7.38 1.83 21.63
C ASP A 623 -8.41 1.81 22.78
N SER A 624 -8.74 2.97 23.35
CA SER A 624 -9.70 3.14 24.45
C SER A 624 -9.31 2.40 25.76
N ARG A 625 -8.02 2.10 25.98
CA ARG A 625 -7.55 1.30 27.14
C ARG A 625 -7.65 1.99 28.51
N ALA A 626 -7.93 3.28 28.57
CA ALA A 626 -8.10 4.03 29.83
C ALA A 626 -9.50 4.65 29.93
N ALA A 627 -10.17 4.43 31.06
CA ALA A 627 -11.57 4.82 31.29
C ALA A 627 -11.74 6.23 31.85
N THR A 628 -10.67 6.86 32.34
CA THR A 628 -10.67 8.24 32.86
C THR A 628 -9.37 8.96 32.51
N LEU A 629 -9.39 10.30 32.56
CA LEU A 629 -8.16 11.11 32.42
C LEU A 629 -7.21 10.89 33.60
N GLU A 630 -7.75 10.66 34.80
CA GLU A 630 -7.02 10.33 36.01
C GLU A 630 -6.21 9.04 35.83
N GLN A 631 -6.79 8.02 35.21
CA GLN A 631 -6.09 6.78 34.86
C GLN A 631 -5.11 7.00 33.70
N GLN A 632 -5.52 7.72 32.65
CA GLN A 632 -4.68 7.99 31.49
C GLN A 632 -3.40 8.72 31.88
N ALA A 633 -3.48 9.76 32.71
CA ALA A 633 -2.33 10.59 33.08
C ALA A 633 -1.23 9.84 33.83
N LEU A 634 -1.56 8.69 34.45
CA LEU A 634 -0.63 7.82 35.16
C LEU A 634 -0.01 6.73 34.28
N MET A 635 -0.49 6.52 33.05
CA MET A 635 0.06 5.51 32.13
C MET A 635 1.37 5.95 31.43
N PRO A 636 1.47 7.13 30.80
CA PRO A 636 2.73 7.63 30.20
C PRO A 636 3.91 7.64 31.16
N ILE A 637 3.65 7.97 32.43
CA ILE A 637 4.65 7.97 33.50
C ILE A 637 5.34 6.60 33.61
N GLN A 638 4.58 5.53 33.45
CA GLN A 638 5.01 4.14 33.66
C GLN A 638 5.45 3.41 32.39
N ASP A 639 5.05 3.88 31.21
CA ASP A 639 5.43 3.22 29.96
C ASP A 639 6.95 3.34 29.73
N PRO A 640 7.66 2.22 29.44
CA PRO A 640 9.11 2.20 29.33
C PRO A 640 9.67 2.90 28.07
N VAL A 641 8.82 3.18 27.08
CA VAL A 641 9.15 3.96 25.88
C VAL A 641 8.84 5.44 26.08
N GLU A 642 7.80 5.78 26.85
CA GLU A 642 7.40 7.17 27.11
C GLU A 642 8.25 7.84 28.23
N MET A 643 7.95 7.63 29.51
CA MET A 643 8.62 8.32 30.64
C MET A 643 9.34 7.39 31.64
N ALA A 644 9.07 6.08 31.57
CA ALA A 644 9.80 4.97 32.18
C ALA A 644 10.00 4.97 33.72
N GLU A 645 9.16 5.65 34.49
CA GLU A 645 9.22 5.74 35.96
C GLU A 645 8.13 4.93 36.67
N THR A 646 8.44 4.30 37.81
CA THR A 646 7.42 3.58 38.58
C THR A 646 6.73 4.51 39.58
N LEU A 647 5.40 4.43 39.69
CA LEU A 647 4.63 5.30 40.60
C LEU A 647 5.14 5.27 42.06
N PRO A 648 5.50 4.12 42.67
CA PRO A 648 6.06 4.10 44.03
C PRO A 648 7.38 4.87 44.14
N ARG A 649 8.24 4.85 43.11
CA ARG A 649 9.49 5.63 43.08
C ARG A 649 9.19 7.11 42.87
N LEU A 650 8.27 7.46 41.96
CA LEU A 650 7.85 8.84 41.73
C LEU A 650 7.22 9.47 42.97
N LEU A 651 6.29 8.79 43.65
CA LEU A 651 5.67 9.30 44.88
C LEU A 651 6.70 9.47 46.00
N SER A 652 7.64 8.54 46.16
CA SER A 652 8.75 8.72 47.11
C SER A 652 9.58 9.97 46.78
N ARG A 653 9.91 10.18 45.50
CA ARG A 653 10.62 11.38 45.01
C ARG A 653 9.81 12.67 45.22
N LEU A 654 8.50 12.67 44.96
CA LEU A 654 7.61 13.82 45.14
C LEU A 654 7.47 14.20 46.62
N ASN A 655 7.32 13.22 47.51
CA ASN A 655 7.21 13.46 48.95
C ASN A 655 8.53 13.98 49.57
N MET A 656 9.69 13.63 48.99
CA MET A 656 10.98 14.21 49.35
C MET A 656 11.29 15.57 48.68
N HIS A 657 10.44 16.06 47.77
CA HIS A 657 10.70 17.30 47.03
C HIS A 657 10.33 18.54 47.89
N PRO A 658 11.20 19.57 48.01
CA PRO A 658 11.01 20.70 48.93
C PRO A 658 9.87 21.68 48.58
N GLN A 659 8.97 21.32 47.66
CA GLN A 659 7.83 22.15 47.26
C GLN A 659 6.55 21.34 46.98
N TYR A 660 6.63 20.06 46.60
CA TYR A 660 5.44 19.35 46.15
C TYR A 660 4.46 19.01 47.28
N PRO A 661 4.87 18.56 48.48
CA PRO A 661 3.95 18.28 49.58
C PRO A 661 3.08 19.50 49.95
N ASP A 662 3.67 20.70 50.05
CA ASP A 662 2.93 21.92 50.34
C ASP A 662 1.93 22.29 49.22
N LEU A 663 2.27 22.06 47.96
CA LEU A 663 1.38 22.32 46.82
C LEU A 663 0.22 21.31 46.76
N PHE A 664 0.49 20.02 46.99
CA PHE A 664 -0.54 18.99 47.08
C PHE A 664 -1.48 19.24 48.27
N LYS A 665 -0.94 19.55 49.45
CA LYS A 665 -1.71 19.95 50.64
C LYS A 665 -2.64 21.13 50.36
N GLN A 666 -2.14 22.17 49.68
CA GLN A 666 -2.97 23.31 49.27
C GLN A 666 -4.06 22.92 48.25
N ALA A 667 -3.73 22.06 47.29
CA ALA A 667 -4.65 21.69 46.21
C ALA A 667 -5.78 20.74 46.64
N PHE A 668 -5.52 19.85 47.60
CA PHE A 668 -6.48 18.84 48.08
C PHE A 668 -7.05 19.11 49.49
N SER A 669 -6.44 20.01 50.28
CA SER A 669 -6.81 20.28 51.69
C SER A 669 -6.67 19.06 52.62
N GLU A 670 -5.80 18.12 52.25
CA GLU A 670 -5.50 16.90 53.01
C GLU A 670 -4.07 16.95 53.59
N ASP A 671 -3.87 16.30 54.73
CA ASP A 671 -2.57 16.14 55.41
C ASP A 671 -2.09 14.69 55.27
N GLY A 672 -0.90 14.47 54.68
CA GLY A 672 -0.33 13.14 54.48
C GLY A 672 0.71 13.11 53.35
N ASP A 673 1.15 11.89 53.00
CA ASP A 673 1.99 11.66 51.81
C ASP A 673 1.14 11.77 50.52
N ILE A 674 1.73 12.33 49.47
CA ILE A 674 1.15 12.45 48.13
C ILE A 674 0.79 11.07 47.58
N THR A 675 -0.43 10.91 47.08
CA THR A 675 -0.97 9.64 46.55
C THR A 675 -1.05 9.59 45.03
N GLU A 676 -1.15 8.37 44.45
CA GLU A 676 -1.36 8.17 43.01
C GLU A 676 -2.65 8.83 42.54
N GLN A 677 -3.72 8.73 43.35
CA GLN A 677 -5.01 9.35 43.10
C GLN A 677 -4.91 10.87 43.01
N GLN A 678 -4.24 11.51 43.98
CA GLN A 678 -4.03 12.97 43.96
C GLN A 678 -3.19 13.41 42.74
N LEU A 679 -2.14 12.65 42.38
CA LEU A 679 -1.31 12.93 41.21
C LEU A 679 -2.13 12.89 39.90
N GLY A 680 -2.88 11.80 39.69
CA GLY A 680 -3.77 11.66 38.53
C GLY A 680 -4.86 12.74 38.51
N MET A 681 -5.46 13.05 39.67
CA MET A 681 -6.48 14.10 39.79
C MET A 681 -5.95 15.50 39.47
N ALA A 682 -4.74 15.86 39.88
CA ALA A 682 -4.14 17.16 39.56
C ALA A 682 -3.92 17.31 38.05
N LEU A 683 -3.21 16.36 37.44
CA LEU A 683 -2.95 16.32 35.99
C LEU A 683 -4.24 16.32 35.17
N ALA A 684 -5.25 15.56 35.59
CA ALA A 684 -6.55 15.50 34.92
C ALA A 684 -7.42 16.75 35.16
N THR A 685 -7.24 17.49 36.27
CA THR A 685 -7.92 18.79 36.47
C THR A 685 -7.37 19.83 35.50
N PHE A 686 -6.05 19.89 35.33
CA PHE A 686 -5.41 20.79 34.36
C PHE A 686 -5.81 20.49 32.91
N GLN A 687 -5.72 19.23 32.48
CA GLN A 687 -6.08 18.83 31.11
C GLN A 687 -7.54 19.20 30.75
N ARG A 688 -8.47 19.09 31.72
CA ARG A 688 -9.87 19.53 31.52
C ARG A 688 -10.05 21.03 31.28
N THR A 689 -9.02 21.86 31.51
CA THR A 689 -9.04 23.29 31.15
C THR A 689 -8.62 23.57 29.71
N ILE A 690 -8.08 22.57 28.99
CA ILE A 690 -7.61 22.70 27.62
C ILE A 690 -8.74 22.31 26.65
N ILE A 691 -9.68 23.24 26.46
CA ILE A 691 -10.79 23.13 25.49
C ILE A 691 -10.52 23.99 24.25
N SER A 692 -11.18 23.71 23.12
CA SER A 692 -11.06 24.54 21.92
C SER A 692 -11.40 26.02 22.17
N ASN A 693 -10.89 26.88 21.30
CA ASN A 693 -11.41 28.25 21.15
C ASN A 693 -12.70 28.21 20.29
N ILE A 694 -13.48 29.28 20.30
CA ILE A 694 -14.68 29.39 19.44
C ILE A 694 -14.23 29.39 17.98
N SER A 695 -14.67 28.41 17.20
CA SER A 695 -14.32 28.28 15.78
C SER A 695 -15.21 29.13 14.88
N ARG A 696 -14.87 29.20 13.58
CA ARG A 696 -15.73 29.86 12.59
C ARG A 696 -17.02 29.08 12.34
N PHE A 697 -16.99 27.75 12.48
CA PHE A 697 -18.19 26.92 12.44
C PHE A 697 -19.12 27.18 13.64
N ASP A 698 -18.58 27.32 14.86
CA ASP A 698 -19.41 27.64 16.04
C ASP A 698 -20.08 29.02 15.90
N THR A 699 -19.33 29.98 15.35
CA THR A 699 -19.82 31.33 15.01
C THR A 699 -20.94 31.24 13.96
N PHE A 700 -20.77 30.40 12.95
CA PHE A 700 -21.77 30.15 11.90
C PHE A 700 -23.05 29.51 12.45
N ILE A 701 -22.97 28.44 13.25
CA ILE A 701 -24.13 27.82 13.92
C ILE A 701 -24.92 28.89 14.69
N THR A 702 -24.21 29.66 15.53
CA THR A 702 -24.82 30.68 16.39
C THR A 702 -25.51 31.78 15.57
N GLN A 703 -24.93 32.19 14.44
CA GLN A 703 -25.51 33.24 13.57
C GLN A 703 -26.66 32.73 12.69
N ALA A 704 -26.57 31.50 12.18
CA ALA A 704 -27.61 30.88 11.35
C ALA A 704 -28.88 30.60 12.17
N ASP A 705 -28.74 30.08 13.39
CA ASP A 705 -29.85 29.85 14.32
C ASP A 705 -30.52 31.16 14.77
N SER A 706 -29.73 32.12 15.25
CA SER A 706 -30.27 33.35 15.86
C SER A 706 -30.76 34.42 14.86
N THR A 707 -30.23 34.43 13.62
CA THR A 707 -30.50 35.51 12.65
C THR A 707 -30.63 35.07 11.19
N GLY A 708 -30.45 33.78 10.89
CA GLY A 708 -30.32 33.29 9.51
C GLY A 708 -29.03 33.75 8.81
N ASN A 709 -28.09 34.37 9.54
CA ASN A 709 -26.86 34.89 8.94
C ASN A 709 -25.81 33.79 8.79
N THR A 710 -25.43 33.51 7.54
CA THR A 710 -24.44 32.50 7.17
C THR A 710 -23.07 33.09 6.82
N SER A 711 -22.86 34.40 6.99
CA SER A 711 -21.66 35.11 6.51
C SER A 711 -20.33 34.68 7.17
N ALA A 712 -20.38 33.94 8.28
CA ALA A 712 -19.19 33.38 8.91
C ALA A 712 -18.48 32.31 8.05
N LEU A 713 -19.21 31.65 7.13
CA LEU A 713 -18.66 30.74 6.11
C LEU A 713 -18.79 31.33 4.71
N SER A 714 -17.74 31.18 3.89
CA SER A 714 -17.78 31.42 2.44
C SER A 714 -18.54 30.32 1.72
N ASP A 715 -18.86 30.54 0.45
CA ASP A 715 -19.65 29.59 -0.35
C ASP A 715 -18.95 28.23 -0.54
N LYS A 716 -17.61 28.22 -0.65
CA LYS A 716 -16.82 26.98 -0.76
C LYS A 716 -16.77 26.20 0.56
N GLU A 717 -16.65 26.89 1.68
CA GLU A 717 -16.67 26.26 3.01
C GLU A 717 -18.05 25.70 3.36
N LEU A 718 -19.12 26.41 2.95
CA LEU A 718 -20.49 25.93 3.11
C LEU A 718 -20.78 24.70 2.23
N TRP A 719 -20.21 24.65 1.02
CA TRP A 719 -20.23 23.44 0.20
C TRP A 719 -19.41 22.31 0.83
N GLY A 720 -18.28 22.62 1.49
CA GLY A 720 -17.50 21.65 2.26
C GLY A 720 -18.28 21.04 3.44
N LEU A 721 -19.03 21.84 4.19
CA LEU A 721 -19.97 21.36 5.23
C LEU A 721 -21.03 20.42 4.62
N ASP A 722 -21.56 20.80 3.47
CA ASP A 722 -22.58 20.02 2.78
C ASP A 722 -22.05 18.69 2.23
N ILE A 723 -20.82 18.66 1.70
CA ILE A 723 -20.10 17.43 1.31
C ILE A 723 -19.85 16.56 2.54
N PHE A 724 -19.34 17.14 3.64
CA PHE A 724 -19.08 16.43 4.90
C PHE A 724 -20.34 15.73 5.44
N ARG A 725 -21.50 16.37 5.29
CA ARG A 725 -22.83 15.83 5.65
C ARG A 725 -23.42 14.89 4.58
N ARG A 726 -23.06 15.03 3.30
CA ARG A 726 -23.62 14.28 2.16
C ARG A 726 -22.58 13.42 1.43
N ASN A 727 -22.04 13.83 0.27
CA ASN A 727 -21.21 12.97 -0.59
C ASN A 727 -19.97 12.40 0.12
N GLY A 728 -19.32 13.21 0.97
CA GLY A 728 -18.16 12.80 1.77
C GLY A 728 -18.50 11.90 2.96
N ARG A 729 -19.79 11.79 3.32
CA ARG A 729 -20.35 10.87 4.33
C ARG A 729 -19.74 10.93 5.74
N CYS A 730 -18.88 11.90 6.04
CA CYS A 730 -18.03 11.93 7.23
C CYS A 730 -18.84 11.80 8.54
N VAL A 731 -20.04 12.39 8.55
CA VAL A 731 -21.05 12.31 9.61
C VAL A 731 -21.55 10.90 9.96
N ASN A 732 -21.17 9.83 9.24
CA ASN A 732 -21.47 8.45 9.67
C ASN A 732 -20.63 8.02 10.89
N CYS A 733 -19.51 8.71 11.16
CA CYS A 733 -18.69 8.53 12.38
C CYS A 733 -18.40 9.88 13.05
N HIS A 734 -18.15 10.95 12.28
CA HIS A 734 -17.79 12.27 12.79
C HIS A 734 -19.02 13.18 12.94
N MET A 735 -19.81 12.91 13.97
CA MET A 735 -21.12 13.54 14.21
C MET A 735 -21.17 14.34 15.52
N GLY A 736 -22.31 14.98 15.81
CA GLY A 736 -22.52 15.76 17.04
C GLY A 736 -21.66 17.02 17.16
N ALA A 737 -21.68 17.64 18.34
CA ALA A 737 -20.90 18.85 18.63
C ALA A 737 -19.37 18.64 18.56
N GLU A 738 -18.91 17.43 18.87
CA GLU A 738 -17.50 17.04 18.94
C GLU A 738 -16.93 16.47 17.64
N PHE A 739 -17.75 16.29 16.60
CA PHE A 739 -17.33 15.66 15.34
C PHE A 739 -16.75 14.24 15.56
N THR A 740 -17.38 13.45 16.43
CA THR A 740 -17.07 12.05 16.71
C THR A 740 -18.26 11.36 17.39
N ASP A 741 -18.43 10.06 17.11
CA ASP A 741 -19.35 9.17 17.81
C ASP A 741 -18.69 8.41 18.97
N HIS A 742 -17.38 8.63 19.18
CA HIS A 742 -16.47 7.92 20.08
C HIS A 742 -16.47 6.38 19.93
N LYS A 743 -17.02 5.83 18.84
CA LYS A 743 -17.05 4.38 18.60
C LYS A 743 -15.70 3.87 18.10
N MET A 744 -15.58 2.55 18.02
CA MET A 744 -14.35 1.85 17.63
C MET A 744 -14.48 1.34 16.19
N GLN A 745 -13.70 1.92 15.27
CA GLN A 745 -13.77 1.69 13.82
C GLN A 745 -12.44 1.14 13.29
N ASN A 746 -12.49 0.21 12.33
CA ASN A 746 -11.33 -0.18 11.55
C ASN A 746 -11.41 0.51 10.17
N VAL A 747 -10.35 1.21 9.79
CA VAL A 747 -10.24 1.98 8.54
C VAL A 747 -9.11 1.47 7.62
N GLY A 748 -8.65 0.23 7.81
CA GLY A 748 -7.68 -0.46 6.94
C GLY A 748 -6.21 -0.24 7.29
N LEU A 749 -5.91 0.53 8.35
CA LEU A 749 -4.54 0.91 8.73
C LEU A 749 -3.93 -0.01 9.81
N THR A 750 -4.33 -1.28 9.85
CA THR A 750 -3.91 -2.25 10.89
C THR A 750 -2.51 -2.84 10.66
N TYR A 751 -2.03 -2.88 9.41
CA TYR A 751 -0.79 -3.54 8.99
C TYR A 751 -0.64 -4.97 9.53
N TYR A 752 -1.74 -5.73 9.52
CA TYR A 752 -1.84 -7.08 10.05
C TYR A 752 -0.76 -8.02 9.47
N GLN A 753 -0.06 -8.74 10.35
CA GLN A 753 1.12 -9.57 10.08
C GLN A 753 2.31 -8.83 9.43
N GLY A 754 2.29 -7.49 9.39
CA GLY A 754 3.34 -6.62 8.84
C GLY A 754 4.21 -5.95 9.92
N PHE A 755 5.27 -5.28 9.49
CA PHE A 755 6.24 -4.61 10.39
C PHE A 755 5.61 -3.53 11.29
N TYR A 756 4.57 -2.85 10.79
CA TYR A 756 3.86 -1.77 11.50
C TYR A 756 2.56 -2.24 12.18
N GLU A 757 2.43 -3.53 12.51
CA GLU A 757 1.19 -4.09 13.07
C GLU A 757 0.75 -3.38 14.36
N ASP A 758 -0.50 -2.90 14.35
CA ASP A 758 -1.23 -2.48 15.53
C ASP A 758 -2.69 -2.94 15.45
N LEU A 759 -3.00 -3.99 16.20
CA LEU A 759 -4.33 -4.59 16.31
C LEU A 759 -5.34 -3.72 17.07
N GLY A 760 -4.95 -2.55 17.57
CA GLY A 760 -5.85 -1.58 18.22
C GLY A 760 -6.51 -2.12 19.48
N LEU A 761 -7.84 -2.03 19.57
CA LEU A 761 -8.63 -2.51 20.70
C LEU A 761 -8.42 -3.99 21.04
N TYR A 762 -8.07 -4.84 20.07
CA TYR A 762 -7.74 -6.24 20.33
C TYR A 762 -6.61 -6.41 21.35
N ASN A 763 -5.62 -5.51 21.35
CA ASN A 763 -4.53 -5.50 22.33
C ASN A 763 -4.98 -5.18 23.77
N VAL A 764 -6.25 -4.79 23.95
CA VAL A 764 -6.88 -4.46 25.23
C VAL A 764 -7.86 -5.56 25.67
N ASP A 765 -8.64 -6.12 24.73
CA ASP A 765 -9.77 -7.00 25.05
C ASP A 765 -9.68 -8.44 24.49
N GLY A 766 -8.71 -8.73 23.63
CA GLY A 766 -8.47 -10.04 23.02
C GLY A 766 -9.61 -10.57 22.14
N LYS A 767 -10.62 -9.77 21.78
CA LYS A 767 -11.76 -10.24 20.99
C LYS A 767 -11.46 -10.12 19.50
N PRO A 768 -11.57 -11.17 18.68
CA PRO A 768 -11.22 -11.07 17.24
C PRO A 768 -12.04 -10.00 16.50
N SER A 769 -13.28 -9.74 16.92
CA SER A 769 -14.13 -8.65 16.40
C SER A 769 -13.67 -7.22 16.79
N SER A 770 -12.59 -7.09 17.57
CA SER A 770 -11.92 -5.83 17.95
C SER A 770 -10.64 -5.54 17.13
N VAL A 771 -10.20 -6.45 16.25
CA VAL A 771 -8.93 -6.30 15.52
C VAL A 771 -8.94 -5.09 14.58
N GLY A 772 -7.88 -4.29 14.70
CA GLY A 772 -7.63 -3.09 13.91
C GLY A 772 -8.59 -1.94 14.21
N LYS A 773 -9.40 -2.04 15.28
CA LYS A 773 -10.35 -0.99 15.66
C LYS A 773 -9.70 0.04 16.56
N PHE A 774 -9.81 1.29 16.16
CA PHE A 774 -9.38 2.47 16.89
C PHE A 774 -10.57 3.41 17.13
N LYS A 775 -10.49 4.24 18.16
CA LYS A 775 -11.53 5.21 18.49
C LYS A 775 -11.64 6.28 17.39
N THR A 776 -12.86 6.58 16.95
CA THR A 776 -13.16 7.75 16.11
C THR A 776 -12.61 9.02 16.78
N PRO A 777 -11.59 9.71 16.22
CA PRO A 777 -11.10 10.95 16.81
C PRO A 777 -12.12 12.09 16.61
N SER A 778 -12.14 13.05 17.53
CA SER A 778 -12.78 14.34 17.29
C SER A 778 -12.08 15.05 16.14
N LEU A 779 -12.84 15.71 15.25
CA LEU A 779 -12.28 16.59 14.22
C LEU A 779 -12.24 18.07 14.65
N ARG A 780 -12.55 18.38 15.92
CA ARG A 780 -12.30 19.70 16.47
C ARG A 780 -10.79 19.97 16.47
N ASP A 781 -10.42 21.14 15.97
CA ASP A 781 -9.02 21.56 15.85
C ASP A 781 -8.12 20.63 15.01
N VAL A 782 -8.70 19.81 14.13
CA VAL A 782 -7.97 18.81 13.31
C VAL A 782 -6.90 19.38 12.38
N MET A 783 -7.00 20.65 11.97
CA MET A 783 -5.94 21.26 11.14
C MET A 783 -4.72 21.71 11.96
N ASN A 784 -4.74 21.56 13.30
CA ASN A 784 -3.63 21.92 14.20
C ASN A 784 -2.75 20.72 14.63
N ASN A 785 -3.13 19.47 14.30
CA ASN A 785 -2.54 18.25 14.89
C ASN A 785 -2.06 17.21 13.85
N HIS A 786 -1.45 17.67 12.76
CA HIS A 786 -0.75 16.79 11.82
C HIS A 786 0.51 16.15 12.46
N PRO A 787 1.00 15.00 11.94
CA PRO A 787 0.38 14.15 10.92
C PRO A 787 -0.76 13.29 11.49
N TRP A 788 -1.64 12.80 10.61
CA TRP A 788 -2.91 12.18 10.97
C TRP A 788 -2.91 10.64 10.96
N PHE A 789 -3.99 10.09 11.55
CA PHE A 789 -4.18 8.67 11.94
C PHE A 789 -3.36 8.24 13.17
N HIS A 790 -3.75 7.10 13.77
CA HIS A 790 -3.14 6.59 15.00
C HIS A 790 -1.63 6.32 14.88
N ASN A 791 -1.14 6.10 13.66
CA ASN A 791 0.25 5.85 13.30
C ASN A 791 0.91 7.05 12.58
N GLY A 792 0.25 8.21 12.50
CA GLY A 792 0.80 9.43 11.88
C GLY A 792 1.18 9.30 10.41
N LEU A 793 0.55 8.37 9.67
CA LEU A 793 0.92 7.99 8.29
C LEU A 793 0.92 9.17 7.30
N LEU A 794 0.05 10.16 7.48
CA LEU A 794 -0.18 11.22 6.50
C LEU A 794 0.03 12.63 7.08
N ASP A 795 0.97 13.36 6.48
CA ASP A 795 1.26 14.76 6.78
C ASP A 795 0.43 15.76 5.93
N THR A 796 -0.48 15.27 5.09
CA THR A 796 -1.36 16.11 4.23
C THR A 796 -2.83 15.72 4.35
N MET A 797 -3.70 16.72 4.50
CA MET A 797 -5.16 16.51 4.61
C MET A 797 -5.76 16.11 3.25
N GLU A 798 -5.15 16.58 2.18
CA GLU A 798 -5.36 16.14 0.80
C GLU A 798 -5.18 14.62 0.68
N GLY A 799 -4.13 14.07 1.30
CA GLY A 799 -3.88 12.63 1.39
C GLY A 799 -4.97 11.90 2.18
N VAL A 800 -5.35 12.42 3.36
CA VAL A 800 -6.39 11.84 4.22
C VAL A 800 -7.72 11.76 3.45
N ILE A 801 -8.16 12.87 2.85
CA ILE A 801 -9.39 12.93 2.06
C ILE A 801 -9.29 12.01 0.83
N SER A 802 -8.13 11.92 0.17
CA SER A 802 -7.92 11.02 -0.97
C SER A 802 -8.03 9.54 -0.58
N MET A 803 -7.46 9.14 0.57
CA MET A 803 -7.59 7.75 1.06
C MET A 803 -9.05 7.40 1.38
N TYR A 804 -9.78 8.27 2.09
CA TYR A 804 -11.21 8.05 2.34
C TYR A 804 -12.02 8.03 1.03
N SER A 805 -11.73 8.94 0.10
CA SER A 805 -12.40 8.99 -1.21
C SER A 805 -12.22 7.72 -2.04
N ALA A 806 -11.05 7.09 -1.96
CA ALA A 806 -10.74 5.80 -2.58
C ALA A 806 -11.28 4.56 -1.83
N GLY A 807 -11.99 4.75 -0.71
CA GLY A 807 -12.50 3.64 0.12
C GLY A 807 -11.46 3.00 1.04
N MET A 808 -10.37 3.71 1.37
CA MET A 808 -9.26 3.28 2.23
C MET A 808 -8.51 2.03 1.72
N ALA A 809 -7.70 1.43 2.62
CA ALA A 809 -7.03 0.16 2.42
C ALA A 809 -7.98 -1.00 2.74
N ASP A 810 -8.83 -1.36 1.77
CA ASP A 810 -9.50 -2.65 1.79
C ASP A 810 -8.53 -3.76 1.35
N ASN A 811 -8.20 -4.65 2.27
CA ASN A 811 -7.45 -5.87 2.03
C ASN A 811 -8.38 -7.02 2.41
N ALA A 812 -9.02 -7.65 1.42
CA ALA A 812 -9.76 -8.86 1.69
C ALA A 812 -8.80 -10.02 2.02
N PRO A 813 -9.19 -10.94 2.93
CA PRO A 813 -8.35 -12.07 3.27
C PRO A 813 -8.16 -13.01 2.07
N PHE A 814 -6.93 -13.49 1.88
CA PHE A 814 -6.62 -14.46 0.82
C PHE A 814 -6.05 -15.76 1.40
N GLY A 815 -6.40 -16.90 0.78
CA GLY A 815 -5.93 -18.23 1.17
C GLY A 815 -6.19 -18.50 2.65
N TRP A 816 -5.14 -18.87 3.39
CA TRP A 816 -5.22 -19.17 4.83
C TRP A 816 -5.80 -18.03 5.69
N ASN A 817 -5.60 -16.77 5.29
CA ASN A 817 -6.15 -15.62 6.02
C ASN A 817 -7.69 -15.57 6.02
N LYS A 818 -8.37 -16.29 5.11
CA LYS A 818 -9.85 -16.38 5.09
C LYS A 818 -10.40 -17.18 6.27
N TYR A 819 -9.56 -18.01 6.88
CA TYR A 819 -9.88 -18.88 8.00
C TYR A 819 -9.24 -18.40 9.30
N ASP A 820 -8.53 -17.27 9.28
CA ASP A 820 -8.01 -16.62 10.46
C ASP A 820 -9.11 -15.77 11.12
N PRO A 821 -9.61 -16.14 12.32
CA PRO A 821 -10.68 -15.39 12.96
C PRO A 821 -10.25 -13.98 13.39
N THR A 822 -8.94 -13.72 13.47
CA THR A 822 -8.34 -12.43 13.83
C THR A 822 -7.98 -11.55 12.64
N TYR A 823 -8.30 -11.95 11.40
CA TYR A 823 -8.06 -11.10 10.24
C TYR A 823 -8.85 -9.77 10.33
N PRO A 824 -8.24 -8.61 10.05
CA PRO A 824 -8.92 -7.31 10.16
C PRO A 824 -10.08 -7.16 9.17
N VAL A 825 -11.26 -6.82 9.68
CA VAL A 825 -12.44 -6.50 8.86
C VAL A 825 -12.64 -4.99 8.81
N LEU A 826 -12.62 -4.42 7.60
CA LEU A 826 -12.88 -3.00 7.35
C LEU A 826 -14.30 -2.60 7.79
N SER A 827 -14.48 -1.39 8.32
CA SER A 827 -15.78 -0.89 8.76
C SER A 827 -16.75 -0.70 7.57
N LYS A 828 -18.00 -1.16 7.71
CA LYS A 828 -19.03 -1.10 6.64
C LYS A 828 -19.48 0.33 6.28
N GLN A 829 -19.12 1.30 7.11
CA GLN A 829 -19.28 2.74 6.89
C GLN A 829 -18.24 3.28 5.90
N ILE A 830 -17.07 2.63 5.77
CA ILE A 830 -16.04 2.98 4.80
C ILE A 830 -16.44 2.44 3.43
N ARG A 831 -16.60 3.35 2.48
CA ARG A 831 -16.92 3.08 1.07
C ARG A 831 -16.19 4.11 0.21
N PRO A 832 -15.91 3.85 -1.08
CA PRO A 832 -15.48 4.88 -2.01
C PRO A 832 -16.47 6.05 -1.99
N LEU A 833 -15.95 7.27 -1.90
CA LEU A 833 -16.74 8.50 -1.91
C LEU A 833 -16.70 9.18 -3.28
N ASN A 834 -15.76 8.78 -4.15
CA ASN A 834 -15.56 9.29 -5.51
C ASN A 834 -15.51 10.83 -5.64
N LEU A 835 -15.13 11.53 -4.57
CA LEU A 835 -15.10 12.99 -4.52
C LEU A 835 -14.24 13.56 -5.64
N THR A 836 -14.79 14.51 -6.37
CA THR A 836 -14.04 15.32 -7.33
C THR A 836 -13.00 16.17 -6.60
N VAL A 837 -11.97 16.63 -7.32
CA VAL A 837 -10.93 17.52 -6.76
C VAL A 837 -11.56 18.77 -6.11
N SER A 838 -12.57 19.37 -6.76
CA SER A 838 -13.28 20.54 -6.23
C SER A 838 -14.06 20.25 -4.95
N GLU A 839 -14.64 19.05 -4.80
CA GLU A 839 -15.28 18.61 -3.56
C GLU A 839 -14.26 18.34 -2.46
N ALA A 840 -13.14 17.67 -2.78
CA ALA A 840 -12.06 17.42 -1.83
C ALA A 840 -11.47 18.73 -1.29
N GLU A 841 -11.19 19.70 -2.16
CA GLU A 841 -10.77 21.04 -1.75
C GLU A 841 -11.84 21.77 -0.91
N ALA A 842 -13.13 21.64 -1.25
CA ALA A 842 -14.22 22.27 -0.49
C ALA A 842 -14.34 21.66 0.91
N LEU A 843 -14.33 20.33 1.00
CA LEU A 843 -14.28 19.56 2.25
C LEU A 843 -13.08 19.96 3.11
N GLN A 844 -11.88 20.06 2.53
CA GLN A 844 -10.69 20.55 3.22
C GLN A 844 -10.86 21.98 3.74
N THR A 845 -11.43 22.91 2.95
CA THR A 845 -11.70 24.26 3.46
C THR A 845 -12.67 24.25 4.62
N PHE A 846 -13.70 23.39 4.63
CA PHE A 846 -14.59 23.23 5.78
C PHE A 846 -13.87 22.73 7.04
N LEU A 847 -12.91 21.80 6.93
CA LEU A 847 -12.10 21.34 8.07
C LEU A 847 -11.28 22.47 8.74
N THR A 848 -10.91 23.52 7.97
CA THR A 848 -10.31 24.73 8.55
C THR A 848 -11.29 25.57 9.38
N THR A 849 -12.61 25.41 9.17
CA THR A 849 -13.64 26.22 9.85
C THR A 849 -14.08 25.64 11.20
N ILE A 850 -13.95 24.32 11.37
CA ILE A 850 -14.13 23.59 12.64
C ILE A 850 -12.84 23.57 13.49
N THR A 851 -11.75 24.13 12.94
CA THR A 851 -10.48 24.38 13.62
C THR A 851 -10.44 25.83 14.09
N ALA A 852 -10.24 26.03 15.39
CA ALA A 852 -9.94 27.33 15.99
C ALA A 852 -8.42 27.50 16.18
N PRO A 853 -7.92 28.74 16.40
CA PRO A 853 -6.52 28.96 16.74
C PRO A 853 -6.15 28.22 18.04
N THR A 854 -5.03 27.50 18.04
CA THR A 854 -4.60 26.66 19.17
C THR A 854 -4.57 27.42 20.50
N ARG A 855 -5.32 26.93 21.50
CA ARG A 855 -5.27 27.45 22.87
C ARG A 855 -3.93 27.09 23.52
N GLN A 856 -3.15 28.07 23.95
CA GLN A 856 -1.83 27.85 24.59
C GLN A 856 -1.83 27.93 26.12
N THR A 857 -2.96 28.29 26.75
CA THR A 857 -3.11 28.49 28.20
C THR A 857 -4.46 27.93 28.69
N PRO A 858 -4.60 27.54 29.96
CA PRO A 858 -5.89 27.17 30.56
C PRO A 858 -7.06 28.09 30.20
N ALA A 859 -8.23 27.51 29.96
CA ALA A 859 -9.46 28.27 29.81
C ALA A 859 -9.90 28.91 31.14
N THR A 860 -10.45 30.12 31.06
CA THR A 860 -10.97 30.86 32.21
C THR A 860 -12.22 30.19 32.79
N LYS A 861 -12.53 30.47 34.08
CA LYS A 861 -13.78 30.00 34.73
C LYS A 861 -15.03 30.24 33.87
N SER A 862 -15.15 31.42 33.26
CA SER A 862 -16.29 31.77 32.39
C SER A 862 -16.34 30.93 31.10
N GLU A 863 -15.19 30.65 30.48
CA GLU A 863 -15.11 29.74 29.34
C GLU A 863 -15.47 28.29 29.73
N LEU A 864 -15.12 27.86 30.95
CA LEU A 864 -15.46 26.56 31.51
C LEU A 864 -16.92 26.45 32.01
N GLY A 865 -17.66 27.55 32.12
CA GLY A 865 -19.01 27.57 32.70
C GLY A 865 -19.05 27.52 34.23
N ILE A 866 -17.95 27.88 34.89
CA ILE A 866 -17.76 27.89 36.33
C ILE A 866 -17.99 29.32 36.85
N ASN A 867 -18.76 29.43 37.94
CA ASN A 867 -19.09 30.70 38.62
C ASN A 867 -18.22 30.91 39.87
#